data_AF-A0A1Y2TRZ7-F1
#
_entry.id   AF-A0A1Y2TRZ7-F1
#
_cell.length_a   1.000
_cell.length_b   1.000
_cell.length_c   1.000
_cell.angle_alpha   90.00
_cell.angle_beta   90.00
_cell.angle_gamma   90.00
#
_symmetry.space_group_name_H-M   'P 1'
#
loop_
_entity.id
_entity.type
_entity.pdbx_description
1 polymer ?
#
loop_
_entity_poly.entity_id
_entity_poly.type
_entity_poly.pdbx_seq_one_letter_code
_entity_poly.pdbx_strand_id
1 'polypeptide(L)'
;MDPGGGQTDEGNDVSPYKRRKSPVSSIKGRPRSASPLRRSRARVPSSTANDPDFRRAPQLGKLWSPDEAASSSSPRPRPQQPSRPSRNISQPKSRPDAVEDESESTRLIKQPETRPISQEQLIAEVKGIYAGLVMVESKCIEVDNAQSTQNETQLNNEQWQALIALHRTLLHEHHDFFLASQHPSASQALRRLASKYAMPARMWRHGIHSFLELLRHRLPHSLEHMLTFIYLAYSMMALLYETVPAFEDTWIECLGDLGRYRMAIEDDDIRDREVWTSVSRHWYSKASDKAPTTGRLYHHLAILARPNPLQQLYYYAKSLCVPIPFSSARESIMTLFDPILDPNSAQHARLIVIDVAFVKVHAILFSNKFPDEFLPTLKKFCSMLDNQIGRTTRKWMESGYYIAISNCCALLSYGQEDNVILKAIRPQHSEETAESSPDYDKVMSEYKPSRTEEGSVNLFEGTCDVVLRRLGDLNTLPFLHVVLVFIFHLTHFPTAMLFIERRFPWKLVSLQLNSLLLSYREHHRIHDEQFPRHDREFPPRPLPEDFAMKGLVWVDKYFPVDWFSNDKIDDDEKYFEVPSMTDDRKERILWLACRIAKLGKWLTYDETLRQFGVVPAYEKEIDNVAKDSDMMNVSESAESVSRSSTFDSVTTMGNTASEKDDEDMIDVDEALGYKPIIRQ
;
A
#
# COMPACT_ATOMS: atom_id res chain seq x y z
N MET A 1 4.20 81.46 22.40
CA MET A 1 5.55 81.69 22.96
C MET A 1 6.52 81.11 21.95
N ASP A 2 7.47 81.95 21.54
CA ASP A 2 8.30 81.80 20.35
C ASP A 2 9.20 80.53 20.32
N PRO A 3 9.66 80.15 19.11
CA PRO A 3 10.32 78.87 18.80
C PRO A 3 11.85 78.96 18.80
N GLY A 4 12.54 77.83 18.63
CA GLY A 4 13.98 77.79 18.39
C GLY A 4 14.42 76.48 17.73
N GLY A 5 15.10 76.60 16.59
CA GLY A 5 15.61 75.53 15.71
C GLY A 5 16.62 74.58 16.37
N GLY A 6 17.17 73.57 15.70
CA GLY A 6 17.40 73.37 14.27
C GLY A 6 18.86 72.94 14.10
N GLN A 7 19.07 71.86 13.31
CA GLN A 7 20.33 71.42 12.66
C GLN A 7 21.48 70.95 13.57
N THR A 8 22.42 70.06 13.21
CA THR A 8 22.68 69.06 12.16
C THR A 8 23.98 68.34 12.59
N ASP A 9 24.08 67.07 12.21
CA ASP A 9 25.29 66.33 11.80
C ASP A 9 26.45 65.91 12.74
N GLU A 10 27.08 64.84 12.22
CA GLU A 10 28.39 64.23 12.49
C GLU A 10 28.47 63.04 13.45
N GLY A 11 28.88 61.90 12.87
CA GLY A 11 29.19 60.65 13.55
C GLY A 11 30.67 60.46 13.85
N ASN A 12 30.97 59.42 14.63
CA ASN A 12 32.13 58.53 14.44
C ASN A 12 32.12 57.37 15.45
N ASP A 13 32.17 56.15 14.90
CA ASP A 13 33.25 55.16 15.09
C ASP A 13 33.42 54.29 16.38
N VAL A 14 33.62 52.99 16.10
CA VAL A 14 34.36 51.90 16.82
C VAL A 14 33.77 51.13 18.04
N SER A 15 33.82 49.79 17.88
CA SER A 15 33.59 48.58 18.74
C SER A 15 34.43 48.48 20.05
N PRO A 16 34.58 47.36 20.84
CA PRO A 16 33.88 46.04 20.97
C PRO A 16 33.64 45.48 22.43
N TYR A 17 32.88 44.38 22.52
CA TYR A 17 32.88 43.20 23.46
C TYR A 17 33.25 43.30 24.97
N LYS A 18 32.41 42.68 25.84
CA LYS A 18 32.89 41.89 27.01
C LYS A 18 31.87 40.88 27.60
N ARG A 19 32.34 39.63 27.76
CA ARG A 19 31.75 38.46 28.46
C ARG A 19 31.67 38.61 29.99
N ARG A 20 30.81 37.81 30.65
CA ARG A 20 30.96 37.09 31.96
C ARG A 20 29.58 36.53 32.38
N LYS A 21 29.35 35.47 33.16
CA LYS A 21 30.05 34.28 33.72
C LYS A 21 28.94 33.51 34.50
N SER A 22 28.96 32.18 34.53
CA SER A 22 28.12 31.33 35.40
C SER A 22 28.69 31.17 36.82
N PRO A 23 27.89 30.66 37.79
CA PRO A 23 28.45 29.73 38.79
C PRO A 23 27.55 28.55 39.22
N VAL A 24 28.09 27.32 39.07
CA VAL A 24 28.44 26.25 40.05
C VAL A 24 27.48 25.78 41.20
N SER A 25 27.07 24.49 41.07
CA SER A 25 26.97 23.31 41.98
C SER A 25 26.25 23.28 43.35
N SER A 26 25.53 22.17 43.62
CA SER A 26 25.88 21.19 44.69
C SER A 26 25.00 19.92 44.67
N ILE A 27 25.61 18.75 44.96
CA ILE A 27 25.00 17.42 45.08
C ILE A 27 25.04 16.97 46.55
N LYS A 28 23.96 16.39 47.08
CA LYS A 28 23.97 15.49 48.26
C LYS A 28 22.84 14.44 48.21
N GLY A 29 23.21 13.16 48.42
CA GLY A 29 22.53 12.19 49.29
C GLY A 29 21.28 11.41 48.80
N ARG A 30 21.37 10.07 48.75
CA ARG A 30 20.26 9.07 48.64
C ARG A 30 19.62 8.78 50.01
N PRO A 31 18.34 8.33 50.07
CA PRO A 31 18.07 6.92 50.45
C PRO A 31 16.85 6.25 49.74
N ARG A 32 16.69 4.93 49.97
CA ARG A 32 15.65 4.01 49.47
C ARG A 32 14.30 4.09 50.25
N SER A 33 13.24 3.51 49.64
CA SER A 33 11.85 3.27 50.11
C SER A 33 10.90 4.47 49.93
N ALA A 34 9.60 4.37 49.60
CA ALA A 34 8.62 3.29 49.57
C ALA A 34 7.53 3.61 48.51
N SER A 35 6.70 2.63 48.13
CA SER A 35 5.50 2.83 47.30
C SER A 35 4.58 3.94 47.82
N PRO A 36 3.79 4.59 46.93
CA PRO A 36 2.45 4.98 47.31
C PRO A 36 1.37 4.49 46.33
N LEU A 37 0.38 3.82 46.90
CA LEU A 37 -0.99 3.70 46.39
C LEU A 37 -1.69 5.07 46.47
N ARG A 38 -2.29 5.50 45.36
CA ARG A 38 -3.72 5.92 45.23
C ARG A 38 -3.89 6.95 44.11
N ARG A 39 -4.65 6.52 43.09
CA ARG A 39 -5.73 7.23 42.40
C ARG A 39 -5.75 8.76 42.59
N SER A 40 -5.27 9.46 41.58
CA SER A 40 -5.79 10.78 41.22
C SER A 40 -6.45 10.66 39.84
N ARG A 41 -7.78 10.87 39.82
CA ARG A 41 -8.55 11.10 38.60
C ARG A 41 -7.94 12.31 37.89
N ALA A 42 -7.19 12.09 36.82
CA ALA A 42 -6.78 13.13 35.89
C ALA A 42 -7.56 12.95 34.58
N ARG A 43 -7.99 14.09 34.06
CA ARG A 43 -8.98 14.31 33.00
C ARG A 43 -8.49 13.77 31.66
N VAL A 44 -9.28 12.89 31.04
CA VAL A 44 -9.11 12.36 29.68
C VAL A 44 -9.06 13.53 28.68
N PRO A 45 -8.01 13.67 27.84
CA PRO A 45 -8.06 14.56 26.68
C PRO A 45 -8.95 13.92 25.61
N SER A 46 -10.13 14.47 25.38
CA SER A 46 -11.16 13.94 24.48
C SER A 46 -10.89 14.15 22.98
N SER A 47 -9.64 14.12 22.50
CA SER A 47 -9.32 14.55 21.12
C SER A 47 -8.83 13.46 20.16
N THR A 48 -8.87 12.18 20.54
CA THR A 48 -8.53 11.05 19.65
C THR A 48 -9.51 9.86 19.75
N ALA A 49 -10.48 9.92 20.67
CA ALA A 49 -11.45 8.85 20.96
C ALA A 49 -12.64 8.73 19.97
N ASN A 50 -12.55 9.37 18.80
CA ASN A 50 -13.60 9.37 17.79
C ASN A 50 -13.01 8.92 16.45
N ASP A 51 -12.70 7.63 16.33
CA ASP A 51 -12.68 6.99 15.02
C ASP A 51 -14.13 6.57 14.69
N PRO A 52 -14.86 7.32 13.85
CA PRO A 52 -16.24 7.00 13.52
C PRO A 52 -16.39 5.66 12.79
N ASP A 53 -15.34 5.15 12.15
CA ASP A 53 -15.32 3.82 11.51
C ASP A 53 -15.33 2.67 12.54
N PHE A 54 -14.93 2.92 13.79
CA PHE A 54 -14.96 1.95 14.89
C PHE A 54 -16.22 2.06 15.78
N ARG A 55 -16.91 3.21 15.76
CA ARG A 55 -18.18 3.43 16.48
C ARG A 55 -19.43 3.06 15.67
N ARG A 56 -19.34 3.04 14.33
CA ARG A 56 -20.33 2.33 13.53
C ARG A 56 -20.10 0.84 13.74
N ALA A 57 -21.15 0.10 14.12
CA ALA A 57 -21.18 -1.31 13.80
C ALA A 57 -20.79 -1.43 12.32
N PRO A 58 -19.93 -2.38 11.91
CA PRO A 58 -19.77 -2.62 10.47
C PRO A 58 -21.19 -2.83 9.94
N GLN A 59 -21.68 -1.88 9.14
CA GLN A 59 -23.02 -1.96 8.58
C GLN A 59 -23.05 -3.21 7.71
N LEU A 60 -23.46 -4.35 8.28
CA LEU A 60 -23.66 -5.65 7.63
C LEU A 60 -22.78 -5.87 6.39
N GLY A 61 -21.52 -5.44 6.47
CA GLY A 61 -20.67 -5.25 5.32
C GLY A 61 -20.01 -6.59 5.16
N LYS A 62 -20.72 -7.50 4.50
CA LYS A 62 -20.37 -8.91 4.28
C LYS A 62 -18.85 -9.07 4.29
N LEU A 63 -18.32 -9.40 5.48
CA LEU A 63 -16.95 -9.81 5.66
C LEU A 63 -16.88 -11.17 4.97
N TRP A 64 -16.29 -11.21 3.77
CA TRP A 64 -16.17 -12.41 2.94
C TRP A 64 -17.46 -13.26 2.85
N SER A 65 -18.24 -13.10 1.77
CA SER A 65 -19.31 -14.04 1.47
C SER A 65 -18.83 -15.10 0.47
N PRO A 66 -18.96 -16.41 0.79
CA PRO A 66 -18.53 -17.50 -0.08
C PRO A 66 -19.38 -17.71 -1.35
N ASP A 67 -20.42 -16.91 -1.56
CA ASP A 67 -21.43 -17.17 -2.59
C ASP A 67 -20.91 -17.03 -4.03
N GLU A 68 -19.70 -16.48 -4.24
CA GLU A 68 -19.11 -16.37 -5.58
C GLU A 68 -18.38 -17.65 -6.06
N ALA A 69 -18.17 -18.66 -5.20
CA ALA A 69 -17.35 -19.82 -5.56
C ALA A 69 -18.05 -21.19 -5.54
N ALA A 70 -19.33 -21.29 -5.17
CA ALA A 70 -19.98 -22.60 -5.06
C ALA A 70 -21.48 -22.56 -5.37
N SER A 71 -21.86 -22.79 -6.63
CA SER A 71 -23.20 -23.23 -6.99
C SER A 71 -23.20 -24.69 -7.46
N SER A 72 -24.21 -25.43 -6.99
CA SER A 72 -24.64 -26.79 -7.35
C SER A 72 -24.22 -27.96 -6.42
N SER A 73 -25.15 -28.41 -5.58
CA SER A 73 -25.79 -29.75 -5.63
C SER A 73 -26.23 -30.30 -4.26
N SER A 74 -27.38 -30.97 -4.28
CA SER A 74 -28.20 -31.48 -3.16
C SER A 74 -27.76 -32.88 -2.64
N PRO A 75 -28.32 -33.40 -1.52
CA PRO A 75 -27.64 -34.40 -0.67
C PRO A 75 -28.19 -35.85 -0.69
N ARG A 76 -27.33 -36.82 -0.25
CA ARG A 76 -27.54 -38.11 0.51
C ARG A 76 -26.84 -39.36 -0.09
N PRO A 77 -26.73 -40.53 0.61
CA PRO A 77 -26.50 -40.84 2.04
C PRO A 77 -25.37 -41.89 2.33
N ARG A 78 -25.13 -42.15 3.63
CA ARG A 78 -24.16 -43.05 4.34
C ARG A 78 -24.02 -44.52 3.87
N PRO A 79 -22.86 -45.15 4.15
CA PRO A 79 -22.83 -46.56 4.56
C PRO A 79 -22.00 -46.89 5.83
N GLN A 80 -22.24 -48.12 6.30
CA GLN A 80 -21.98 -48.74 7.61
C GLN A 80 -20.57 -49.32 7.81
N GLN A 81 -20.19 -49.56 9.07
CA GLN A 81 -18.95 -50.18 9.55
C GLN A 81 -18.89 -51.71 9.31
N PRO A 82 -17.69 -52.29 9.27
CA PRO A 82 -17.46 -53.62 9.81
C PRO A 82 -16.35 -53.72 10.88
N SER A 83 -16.51 -54.79 11.64
CA SER A 83 -15.95 -55.23 12.92
C SER A 83 -14.51 -55.78 12.89
N ARG A 84 -13.81 -55.60 14.03
CA ARG A 84 -12.52 -56.23 14.41
C ARG A 84 -12.61 -57.75 14.60
N PRO A 85 -11.49 -58.48 14.47
CA PRO A 85 -11.23 -59.69 15.23
C PRO A 85 -10.12 -59.51 16.29
N SER A 86 -10.38 -60.06 17.48
CA SER A 86 -9.46 -60.27 18.59
C SER A 86 -8.72 -61.60 18.48
N ARG A 87 -7.49 -61.68 19.03
CA ARG A 87 -6.80 -62.83 19.69
C ARG A 87 -5.28 -62.61 19.59
N ASN A 88 -4.41 -63.08 20.48
CA ASN A 88 -4.48 -63.58 21.85
C ASN A 88 -3.04 -63.56 22.39
N ILE A 89 -2.94 -63.52 23.71
CA ILE A 89 -1.72 -63.49 24.54
C ILE A 89 -0.92 -64.80 24.44
N SER A 90 0.42 -64.69 24.39
CA SER A 90 1.31 -65.66 25.06
C SER A 90 2.67 -65.02 25.40
N GLN A 91 3.10 -65.25 26.63
CA GLN A 91 4.41 -64.99 27.28
C GLN A 91 4.80 -66.33 27.96
N PRO A 92 5.98 -66.49 28.60
CA PRO A 92 7.29 -65.86 28.44
C PRO A 92 8.45 -66.90 28.52
N LYS A 93 9.72 -66.46 28.44
CA LYS A 93 10.87 -66.80 29.32
C LYS A 93 12.21 -66.84 28.57
N SER A 94 13.19 -66.05 29.04
CA SER A 94 14.41 -66.49 29.77
C SER A 94 15.56 -65.49 29.57
N ARG A 95 16.02 -64.87 30.67
CA ARG A 95 17.31 -64.17 30.80
C ARG A 95 18.46 -65.17 30.96
N PRO A 96 19.69 -64.78 30.61
CA PRO A 96 20.75 -64.76 31.63
C PRO A 96 21.58 -63.46 31.63
N ASP A 97 22.37 -63.32 32.69
CA ASP A 97 23.02 -62.13 33.25
C ASP A 97 24.29 -61.61 32.54
N ALA A 98 24.47 -60.30 32.71
CA ALA A 98 25.68 -59.49 32.96
C ALA A 98 26.94 -59.62 32.08
N VAL A 99 27.36 -58.48 31.48
CA VAL A 99 28.63 -57.77 31.78
C VAL A 99 28.41 -56.27 31.49
N GLU A 100 28.67 -55.42 32.48
CA GLU A 100 28.71 -53.95 32.34
C GLU A 100 30.04 -53.55 31.68
N ASP A 101 29.97 -52.69 30.66
CA ASP A 101 31.14 -51.95 30.15
C ASP A 101 30.74 -50.49 29.95
N GLU A 102 31.28 -49.63 30.81
CA GLU A 102 31.08 -48.18 30.82
C GLU A 102 31.83 -47.55 29.64
N SER A 103 31.10 -47.29 28.55
CA SER A 103 31.48 -46.24 27.59
C SER A 103 30.24 -45.53 27.04
N GLU A 104 29.50 -44.84 27.90
CA GLU A 104 28.45 -43.89 27.49
C GLU A 104 29.09 -42.58 26.97
N SER A 105 29.79 -42.69 25.84
CA SER A 105 30.23 -41.56 25.04
C SER A 105 29.26 -41.43 23.86
N THR A 106 28.24 -40.57 24.03
CA THR A 106 27.50 -39.91 22.94
C THR A 106 27.08 -40.80 21.76
N ARG A 107 26.21 -41.80 22.00
CA ARG A 107 25.52 -42.49 20.90
C ARG A 107 24.47 -41.56 20.29
N LEU A 108 24.76 -41.02 19.10
CA LEU A 108 23.74 -40.41 18.25
C LEU A 108 22.67 -41.46 17.94
N ILE A 109 21.47 -41.28 18.48
CA ILE A 109 20.31 -42.13 18.20
C ILE A 109 19.95 -41.92 16.72
N LYS A 110 20.09 -42.96 15.88
CA LYS A 110 19.59 -42.93 14.50
C LYS A 110 18.09 -42.63 14.54
N GLN A 111 17.61 -41.73 13.68
CA GLN A 111 16.17 -41.50 13.54
C GLN A 111 15.46 -42.85 13.38
N PRO A 112 14.38 -43.12 14.15
CA PRO A 112 13.58 -44.32 13.96
C PRO A 112 13.14 -44.42 12.50
N GLU A 113 13.18 -45.63 11.92
CA GLU A 113 12.67 -45.85 10.56
C GLU A 113 11.18 -45.47 10.50
N THR A 114 10.88 -44.30 9.96
CA THR A 114 9.51 -43.85 9.71
C THR A 114 9.01 -44.59 8.48
N ARG A 115 8.16 -45.61 8.68
CA ARG A 115 7.45 -46.23 7.56
C ARG A 115 6.60 -45.15 6.87
N PRO A 116 6.66 -45.00 5.55
CA PRO A 116 5.86 -44.01 4.85
C PRO A 116 4.36 -44.28 5.09
N ILE A 117 3.61 -43.24 5.44
CA ILE A 117 2.17 -43.35 5.67
C ILE A 117 1.47 -43.84 4.40
N SER A 118 0.66 -44.88 4.51
CA SER A 118 -0.14 -45.34 3.37
C SER A 118 -1.27 -44.36 3.07
N GLN A 119 -1.71 -44.31 1.82
CA GLN A 119 -2.80 -43.42 1.41
C GLN A 119 -4.10 -43.73 2.17
N GLU A 120 -4.38 -45.00 2.46
CA GLU A 120 -5.56 -45.43 3.23
C GLU A 120 -5.50 -44.95 4.68
N GLN A 121 -4.34 -45.06 5.33
CA GLN A 121 -4.12 -44.53 6.68
C GLN A 121 -4.30 -43.01 6.69
N LEU A 122 -3.70 -42.30 5.74
CA LEU A 122 -3.85 -40.84 5.64
C LEU A 122 -5.32 -40.42 5.46
N ILE A 123 -6.09 -41.15 4.65
CA ILE A 123 -7.53 -40.90 4.49
C ILE A 123 -8.29 -41.13 5.81
N ALA A 124 -7.94 -42.18 6.56
CA ALA A 124 -8.54 -42.45 7.86
C ALA A 124 -8.21 -41.35 8.89
N GLU A 125 -6.95 -40.90 8.93
CA GLU A 125 -6.50 -39.80 9.80
C GLU A 125 -7.24 -38.49 9.47
N VAL A 126 -7.28 -38.07 8.20
CA VAL A 126 -8.01 -36.84 7.80
C VAL A 126 -9.49 -36.90 8.16
N LYS A 127 -10.13 -38.08 8.03
CA LYS A 127 -11.53 -38.26 8.45
C LYS A 127 -11.68 -38.15 9.97
N GLY A 128 -10.75 -38.70 10.75
CA GLY A 128 -10.73 -38.60 12.20
C GLY A 128 -10.59 -37.15 12.66
N ILE A 129 -9.59 -36.44 12.13
CA ILE A 129 -9.35 -35.01 12.41
C ILE A 129 -10.58 -34.19 12.03
N TYR A 130 -11.14 -34.39 10.84
CA TYR A 130 -12.34 -33.65 10.42
C TYR A 130 -13.53 -33.86 11.36
N ALA A 131 -13.73 -35.09 11.87
CA ALA A 131 -14.79 -35.36 12.83
C ALA A 131 -14.54 -34.63 14.17
N GLY A 132 -13.30 -34.62 14.66
CA GLY A 132 -12.87 -33.86 15.85
C GLY A 132 -13.11 -32.37 15.67
N LEU A 133 -12.58 -31.80 14.59
CA LEU A 133 -12.74 -30.40 14.19
C LEU A 133 -14.20 -29.96 14.19
N VAL A 134 -15.09 -30.70 13.51
CA VAL A 134 -16.52 -30.33 13.43
C VAL A 134 -17.19 -30.35 14.81
N MET A 135 -16.81 -31.28 15.69
CA MET A 135 -17.33 -31.30 17.07
C MET A 135 -16.89 -30.07 17.86
N VAL A 136 -15.60 -29.72 17.80
CA VAL A 136 -15.05 -28.55 18.51
C VAL A 136 -15.61 -27.26 17.93
N GLU A 137 -15.74 -27.15 16.61
CA GLU A 137 -16.33 -25.99 15.91
C GLU A 137 -17.78 -25.78 16.34
N SER A 138 -18.58 -26.85 16.33
CA SER A 138 -19.97 -26.80 16.79
C SER A 138 -20.05 -26.30 18.23
N LYS A 139 -19.09 -26.72 19.08
CA LYS A 139 -19.03 -26.27 20.47
C LYS A 139 -18.66 -24.80 20.60
N CYS A 140 -17.70 -24.30 19.82
CA CYS A 140 -17.35 -22.88 19.78
C CYS A 140 -18.56 -22.03 19.39
N ILE A 141 -19.27 -22.41 18.31
CA ILE A 141 -20.46 -21.69 17.84
C ILE A 141 -21.55 -21.66 18.91
N GLU A 142 -21.84 -22.79 19.56
CA GLU A 142 -22.85 -22.87 20.61
C GLU A 142 -22.51 -21.95 21.79
N VAL A 143 -21.26 -22.01 22.26
CA VAL A 143 -20.81 -21.26 23.43
C VAL A 143 -20.70 -19.76 23.13
N ASP A 144 -20.14 -19.37 21.98
CA ASP A 144 -20.07 -17.97 21.56
C ASP A 144 -21.47 -17.35 21.46
N ASN A 145 -22.42 -18.03 20.81
CA ASN A 145 -23.79 -17.54 20.70
C ASN A 145 -24.47 -17.41 22.07
N ALA A 146 -24.28 -18.39 22.97
CA ALA A 146 -24.79 -18.31 24.32
C ALA A 146 -24.22 -17.09 25.07
N GLN A 147 -22.92 -16.83 24.95
CA GLN A 147 -22.27 -15.68 25.57
C GLN A 147 -22.66 -14.34 24.94
N SER A 148 -22.87 -14.28 23.62
CA SER A 148 -23.33 -13.07 22.93
C SER A 148 -24.76 -12.68 23.30
N THR A 149 -25.62 -13.64 23.67
CA THR A 149 -26.98 -13.34 24.16
C THR A 149 -26.99 -12.88 25.61
N GLN A 150 -26.01 -13.30 26.43
CA GLN A 150 -25.88 -12.95 27.84
C GLN A 150 -24.94 -11.75 28.06
N ASN A 151 -25.15 -10.65 27.32
CA ASN A 151 -24.24 -9.49 27.34
C ASN A 151 -24.07 -8.82 28.73
N GLU A 152 -25.01 -9.00 29.65
CA GLU A 152 -24.96 -8.39 30.99
C GLU A 152 -24.17 -9.20 32.02
N THR A 153 -23.94 -10.50 31.81
CA THR A 153 -23.25 -11.34 32.81
C THR A 153 -21.75 -11.22 32.66
N GLN A 154 -21.07 -10.62 33.64
CA GLN A 154 -19.62 -10.52 33.64
C GLN A 154 -18.96 -11.91 33.76
N LEU A 155 -18.10 -12.24 32.80
CA LEU A 155 -17.30 -13.46 32.84
C LEU A 155 -16.06 -13.26 33.73
N ASN A 156 -15.74 -14.28 34.52
CA ASN A 156 -14.53 -14.31 35.34
C ASN A 156 -13.31 -14.77 34.51
N ASN A 157 -12.10 -14.66 35.09
CA ASN A 157 -10.87 -15.01 34.39
C ASN A 157 -10.77 -16.49 33.99
N GLU A 158 -11.26 -17.41 34.82
CA GLU A 158 -11.24 -18.84 34.51
C GLU A 158 -12.14 -19.17 33.32
N GLN A 159 -13.31 -18.52 33.23
CA GLN A 159 -14.23 -18.63 32.10
C GLN A 159 -13.60 -18.10 30.81
N TRP A 160 -12.93 -16.95 30.86
CA TRP A 160 -12.20 -16.43 29.69
C TRP A 160 -11.07 -17.36 29.25
N GLN A 161 -10.28 -17.89 30.18
CA GLN A 161 -9.24 -18.86 29.88
C GLN A 161 -9.80 -20.15 29.25
N ALA A 162 -10.96 -20.62 29.72
CA ALA A 162 -11.64 -21.78 29.15
C ALA A 162 -12.10 -21.51 27.71
N LEU A 163 -12.64 -20.32 27.43
CA LEU A 163 -13.02 -19.92 26.06
C LEU A 163 -11.80 -19.82 25.13
N ILE A 164 -10.72 -19.19 25.59
CA ILE A 164 -9.46 -19.13 24.83
C ILE A 164 -8.92 -20.53 24.56
N ALA A 165 -8.95 -21.43 25.54
CA ALA A 165 -8.50 -22.81 25.38
C ALA A 165 -9.37 -23.59 24.37
N LEU A 166 -10.68 -23.35 24.36
CA LEU A 166 -11.60 -23.94 23.40
C LEU A 166 -11.28 -23.47 21.97
N HIS A 167 -11.13 -22.17 21.74
CA HIS A 167 -10.77 -21.63 20.43
C HIS A 167 -9.37 -22.05 20.00
N ARG A 168 -8.40 -22.09 20.92
CA ARG A 168 -7.07 -22.64 20.65
C ARG A 168 -7.14 -24.08 20.12
N THR A 169 -7.98 -24.91 20.75
CA THR A 169 -8.17 -26.29 20.31
C THR A 169 -8.74 -26.33 18.89
N LEU A 170 -9.77 -25.52 18.59
CA LEU A 170 -10.33 -25.44 17.25
C LEU A 170 -9.28 -25.03 16.20
N LEU A 171 -8.43 -24.04 16.52
CA LEU A 171 -7.38 -23.60 15.62
C LEU A 171 -6.33 -24.68 15.36
N HIS A 172 -5.96 -25.47 16.38
CA HIS A 172 -5.07 -26.62 16.21
C HIS A 172 -5.70 -27.74 15.36
N GLU A 173 -6.97 -28.06 15.57
CA GLU A 173 -7.68 -29.06 14.74
C GLU A 173 -7.75 -28.63 13.27
N HIS A 174 -7.97 -27.34 13.01
CA HIS A 174 -7.88 -26.79 11.65
C HIS A 174 -6.48 -26.94 11.07
N HIS A 175 -5.44 -26.58 11.83
CA HIS A 175 -4.05 -26.71 11.41
C HIS A 175 -3.70 -28.17 11.07
N ASP A 176 -4.06 -29.11 11.93
CA ASP A 176 -3.83 -30.54 11.70
C ASP A 176 -4.59 -31.04 10.47
N PHE A 177 -5.82 -30.57 10.25
CA PHE A 177 -6.58 -30.87 9.04
C PHE A 177 -5.87 -30.35 7.78
N PHE A 178 -5.34 -29.14 7.80
CA PHE A 178 -4.60 -28.58 6.66
C PHE A 178 -3.32 -29.35 6.39
N LEU A 179 -2.50 -29.63 7.41
CA LEU A 179 -1.26 -30.41 7.24
C LEU A 179 -1.55 -31.82 6.71
N ALA A 180 -2.54 -32.50 7.27
CA ALA A 180 -2.88 -33.85 6.85
C ALA A 180 -3.48 -33.87 5.42
N SER A 181 -4.34 -32.91 5.08
CA SER A 181 -4.93 -32.84 3.73
C SER A 181 -3.93 -32.39 2.65
N GLN A 182 -2.92 -31.59 3.00
CA GLN A 182 -1.86 -31.12 2.09
C GLN A 182 -0.58 -31.95 2.12
N HIS A 183 -0.54 -33.02 2.92
CA HIS A 183 0.61 -33.91 3.06
C HIS A 183 1.15 -34.38 1.69
N PRO A 184 2.47 -34.56 1.48
CA PRO A 184 3.04 -35.00 0.21
C PRO A 184 2.36 -36.24 -0.40
N SER A 185 2.05 -37.24 0.43
CA SER A 185 1.34 -38.47 0.05
C SER A 185 -0.18 -38.32 -0.17
N ALA A 186 -0.75 -37.13 0.03
CA ALA A 186 -2.17 -36.88 -0.15
C ALA A 186 -2.55 -36.88 -1.64
N SER A 187 -3.59 -37.65 -1.97
CA SER A 187 -4.19 -37.63 -3.30
C SER A 187 -4.80 -36.26 -3.64
N GLN A 188 -4.97 -35.97 -4.92
CA GLN A 188 -5.58 -34.71 -5.37
C GLN A 188 -7.01 -34.51 -4.80
N ALA A 189 -7.78 -35.59 -4.64
CA ALA A 189 -9.10 -35.54 -4.04
C ALA A 189 -9.04 -35.12 -2.56
N LEU A 190 -8.03 -35.59 -1.82
CA LEU A 190 -7.83 -35.26 -0.41
C LEU A 190 -7.38 -33.80 -0.24
N ARG A 191 -6.44 -33.34 -1.07
CA ARG A 191 -5.98 -31.94 -1.09
C ARG A 191 -7.11 -30.94 -1.36
N ARG A 192 -8.07 -31.30 -2.23
CA ARG A 192 -9.24 -30.46 -2.56
C ARG A 192 -10.28 -30.36 -1.44
N LEU A 193 -10.22 -31.19 -0.38
CA LEU A 193 -11.22 -31.15 0.70
C LEU A 193 -11.21 -29.82 1.45
N ALA A 194 -10.03 -29.24 1.66
CA ALA A 194 -9.89 -27.95 2.33
C ALA A 194 -10.69 -26.84 1.62
N SER A 195 -10.57 -26.74 0.29
CA SER A 195 -11.37 -25.82 -0.52
C SER A 195 -12.85 -26.24 -0.56
N LYS A 196 -13.13 -27.54 -0.79
CA LYS A 196 -14.50 -28.06 -0.91
C LYS A 196 -15.36 -27.78 0.33
N TYR A 197 -14.75 -27.85 1.52
CA TYR A 197 -15.46 -27.58 2.78
C TYR A 197 -15.28 -26.15 3.28
N ALA A 198 -14.65 -25.28 2.48
CA ALA A 198 -14.33 -23.90 2.85
C ALA A 198 -13.61 -23.78 4.21
N MET A 199 -12.65 -24.69 4.45
CA MET A 199 -11.95 -24.77 5.74
C MET A 199 -11.26 -23.46 6.14
N PRO A 200 -10.55 -22.72 5.25
CA PRO A 200 -9.90 -21.46 5.65
C PRO A 200 -10.90 -20.44 6.19
N ALA A 201 -12.05 -20.32 5.52
CA ALA A 201 -13.04 -19.36 5.94
C ALA A 201 -13.88 -19.78 7.13
N ARG A 202 -14.11 -21.08 7.32
CA ARG A 202 -14.70 -21.61 8.55
C ARG A 202 -13.80 -21.34 9.75
N MET A 203 -12.49 -21.57 9.59
CA MET A 203 -11.48 -21.24 10.61
C MET A 203 -11.51 -19.76 10.95
N TRP A 204 -11.53 -18.88 9.96
CA TRP A 204 -11.65 -17.43 10.20
C TRP A 204 -12.96 -17.10 10.91
N ARG A 205 -14.11 -17.51 10.36
CA ARG A 205 -15.44 -17.12 10.86
C ARG A 205 -15.73 -17.62 12.27
N HIS A 206 -15.50 -18.92 12.51
CA HIS A 206 -15.90 -19.61 13.74
C HIS A 206 -14.75 -19.82 14.72
N GLY A 207 -13.51 -19.84 14.22
CA GLY A 207 -12.33 -19.99 15.05
C GLY A 207 -11.78 -18.67 15.58
N ILE A 208 -11.86 -17.59 14.81
CA ILE A 208 -11.18 -16.32 15.13
C ILE A 208 -12.17 -15.17 15.27
N HIS A 209 -12.89 -14.84 14.20
CA HIS A 209 -13.67 -13.62 14.10
C HIS A 209 -14.85 -13.57 15.09
N SER A 210 -15.65 -14.63 15.22
CA SER A 210 -16.77 -14.65 16.18
C SER A 210 -16.31 -14.36 17.61
N PHE A 211 -15.21 -14.98 18.02
CA PHE A 211 -14.67 -14.83 19.35
C PHE A 211 -13.98 -13.47 19.56
N LEU A 212 -13.27 -12.95 18.56
CA LEU A 212 -12.75 -11.58 18.58
C LEU A 212 -13.88 -10.57 18.75
N GLU A 213 -15.01 -10.76 18.06
CA GLU A 213 -16.16 -9.89 18.23
C GLU A 213 -16.77 -10.01 19.62
N LEU A 214 -16.91 -11.23 20.18
CA LEU A 214 -17.36 -11.41 21.57
C LEU A 214 -16.46 -10.68 22.57
N LEU A 215 -15.14 -10.81 22.41
CA LEU A 215 -14.14 -10.11 23.23
C LEU A 215 -14.26 -8.59 23.05
N ARG A 216 -14.37 -8.10 21.81
CA ARG A 216 -14.48 -6.67 21.49
C ARG A 216 -15.70 -6.01 22.13
N HIS A 217 -16.86 -6.67 22.08
CA HIS A 217 -18.10 -6.14 22.66
C HIS A 217 -18.06 -6.00 24.19
N ARG A 218 -17.12 -6.69 24.87
CA ARG A 218 -16.98 -6.69 26.34
C ARG A 218 -15.80 -5.85 26.84
N LEU A 219 -15.19 -5.05 25.97
CA LEU A 219 -14.18 -4.07 26.36
C LEU A 219 -14.78 -3.03 27.34
N PRO A 220 -13.99 -2.52 28.30
CA PRO A 220 -12.55 -2.76 28.49
C PRO A 220 -12.21 -4.03 29.30
N HIS A 221 -13.20 -4.71 29.88
CA HIS A 221 -12.97 -5.82 30.83
C HIS A 221 -12.29 -7.05 30.21
N SER A 222 -12.45 -7.24 28.91
CA SER A 222 -11.86 -8.34 28.14
C SER A 222 -10.48 -8.02 27.54
N LEU A 223 -9.91 -6.84 27.78
CA LEU A 223 -8.73 -6.35 27.04
C LEU A 223 -7.54 -7.31 27.08
N GLU A 224 -7.11 -7.76 28.27
CA GLU A 224 -5.98 -8.69 28.42
C GLU A 224 -6.23 -10.04 27.72
N HIS A 225 -7.47 -10.52 27.77
CA HIS A 225 -7.90 -11.76 27.11
C HIS A 225 -7.92 -11.60 25.59
N MET A 226 -8.36 -10.44 25.10
CA MET A 226 -8.35 -10.09 23.68
C MET A 226 -6.93 -10.01 23.13
N LEU A 227 -6.02 -9.36 23.84
CA LEU A 227 -4.60 -9.32 23.50
C LEU A 227 -4.03 -10.74 23.41
N THR A 228 -4.24 -11.55 24.45
CA THR A 228 -3.78 -12.95 24.50
C THR A 228 -4.29 -13.75 23.30
N PHE A 229 -5.58 -13.62 22.96
CA PHE A 229 -6.15 -14.34 21.84
C PHE A 229 -5.65 -13.86 20.48
N ILE A 230 -5.45 -12.54 20.29
CA ILE A 230 -4.86 -11.99 19.06
C ILE A 230 -3.48 -12.57 18.81
N TYR A 231 -2.59 -12.59 19.82
CA TYR A 231 -1.24 -13.16 19.66
C TYR A 231 -1.28 -14.66 19.34
N LEU A 232 -2.21 -15.39 19.94
CA LEU A 232 -2.41 -16.81 19.66
C LEU A 232 -2.88 -17.04 18.22
N ALA A 233 -3.91 -16.32 17.78
CA ALA A 233 -4.44 -16.40 16.43
C ALA A 233 -3.39 -15.97 15.39
N TYR A 234 -2.65 -14.89 15.66
CA TYR A 234 -1.58 -14.41 14.79
C TYR A 234 -0.47 -15.46 14.62
N SER A 235 -0.03 -16.07 15.73
CA SER A 235 0.99 -17.13 15.69
C SER A 235 0.51 -18.34 14.88
N MET A 236 -0.76 -18.72 15.01
CA MET A 236 -1.35 -19.80 14.21
C MET A 236 -1.43 -19.44 12.71
N MET A 237 -1.86 -18.22 12.38
CA MET A 237 -1.94 -17.78 10.98
C MET A 237 -0.56 -17.69 10.33
N ALA A 238 0.44 -17.19 11.06
CA ALA A 238 1.83 -17.15 10.59
C ALA A 238 2.37 -18.56 10.34
N LEU A 239 2.11 -19.50 11.24
CA LEU A 239 2.50 -20.90 11.06
C LEU A 239 1.83 -21.52 9.82
N LEU A 240 0.54 -21.26 9.59
CA LEU A 240 -0.17 -21.75 8.40
C LEU A 240 0.35 -21.10 7.11
N TYR A 241 0.69 -19.82 7.16
CA TYR A 241 1.33 -19.12 6.06
C TYR A 241 2.66 -19.78 5.66
N GLU A 242 3.47 -20.22 6.61
CA GLU A 242 4.74 -20.90 6.35
C GLU A 242 4.59 -22.38 5.92
N THR A 243 3.61 -23.08 6.49
CA THR A 243 3.49 -24.54 6.36
C THR A 243 2.47 -25.00 5.31
N VAL A 244 1.51 -24.14 4.93
CA VAL A 244 0.39 -24.47 4.03
C VAL A 244 0.22 -23.36 2.98
N PRO A 245 1.12 -23.27 1.98
CA PRO A 245 1.11 -22.20 0.97
C PRO A 245 -0.08 -22.28 0.00
N ALA A 246 -0.82 -23.39 -0.03
CA ALA A 246 -1.99 -23.56 -0.91
C ALA A 246 -3.11 -22.52 -0.67
N PHE A 247 -3.13 -21.86 0.49
CA PHE A 247 -4.10 -20.82 0.86
C PHE A 247 -3.41 -19.52 1.29
N GLU A 248 -2.18 -19.28 0.81
CA GLU A 248 -1.34 -18.15 1.22
C GLU A 248 -2.07 -16.81 1.19
N ASP A 249 -2.82 -16.54 0.12
CA ASP A 249 -3.57 -15.29 -0.04
C ASP A 249 -4.60 -15.09 1.07
N THR A 250 -5.26 -16.16 1.52
CA THR A 250 -6.19 -16.09 2.67
C THR A 250 -5.45 -15.80 3.96
N TRP A 251 -4.29 -16.42 4.18
CA TRP A 251 -3.51 -16.23 5.41
C TRP A 251 -2.94 -14.82 5.53
N ILE A 252 -2.42 -14.26 4.42
CA ILE A 252 -1.92 -12.89 4.34
C ILE A 252 -3.03 -11.92 4.79
N GLU A 253 -4.24 -12.07 4.26
CA GLU A 253 -5.36 -11.20 4.64
C GLU A 253 -5.76 -11.34 6.11
N CYS A 254 -5.84 -12.57 6.63
CA CYS A 254 -6.13 -12.82 8.04
C CYS A 254 -5.07 -12.17 8.96
N LEU A 255 -3.79 -12.21 8.59
CA LEU A 255 -2.71 -11.55 9.32
C LEU A 255 -2.85 -10.03 9.30
N GLY A 256 -3.25 -9.46 8.17
CA GLY A 256 -3.60 -8.04 8.03
C GLY A 256 -4.75 -7.63 8.96
N ASP A 257 -5.84 -8.41 8.97
CA ASP A 257 -7.02 -8.20 9.81
C ASP A 257 -6.66 -8.29 11.30
N LEU A 258 -5.90 -9.31 11.73
CA LEU A 258 -5.44 -9.45 13.11
C LEU A 258 -4.56 -8.28 13.55
N GLY A 259 -3.67 -7.80 12.67
CA GLY A 259 -2.87 -6.61 12.92
C GLY A 259 -3.73 -5.36 13.13
N ARG A 260 -4.83 -5.21 12.36
CA ARG A 260 -5.80 -4.13 12.53
C ARG A 260 -6.57 -4.22 13.84
N TYR A 261 -7.03 -5.41 14.24
CA TYR A 261 -7.67 -5.59 15.55
C TYR A 261 -6.73 -5.16 16.67
N ARG A 262 -5.47 -5.58 16.62
CA ARG A 262 -4.46 -5.23 17.62
C ARG A 262 -4.12 -3.75 17.67
N MET A 263 -4.01 -3.11 16.50
CA MET A 263 -3.82 -1.67 16.36
C MET A 263 -4.99 -0.89 16.97
N ALA A 264 -6.23 -1.34 16.74
CA ALA A 264 -7.41 -0.57 17.10
C ALA A 264 -7.77 -0.62 18.58
N ILE A 265 -7.39 -1.67 19.30
CA ILE A 265 -7.59 -1.78 20.75
C ILE A 265 -6.46 -1.13 21.56
N GLU A 266 -5.41 -0.64 20.90
CA GLU A 266 -4.33 0.10 21.54
C GLU A 266 -4.71 1.57 21.69
N ASP A 267 -5.08 1.94 22.91
CA ASP A 267 -5.47 3.30 23.29
C ASP A 267 -4.34 4.06 24.04
N ASP A 268 -3.42 3.34 24.70
CA ASP A 268 -2.47 3.93 25.66
C ASP A 268 -1.03 4.04 25.12
N ASP A 269 -0.50 3.04 24.38
CA ASP A 269 0.86 3.12 23.80
C ASP A 269 0.83 3.43 22.30
N ILE A 270 1.14 4.69 21.96
CA ILE A 270 1.24 5.18 20.57
C ILE A 270 2.24 4.35 19.75
N ARG A 271 3.32 3.86 20.36
CA ARG A 271 4.35 3.08 19.64
C ARG A 271 3.83 1.71 19.27
N ASP A 272 3.13 1.03 20.18
CA ASP A 272 2.52 -0.26 19.87
C ASP A 272 1.48 -0.11 18.76
N ARG A 273 0.69 0.97 18.80
CA ARG A 273 -0.26 1.29 17.73
C ARG A 273 0.44 1.49 16.39
N GLU A 274 1.54 2.23 16.34
CA GLU A 274 2.34 2.45 15.12
C GLU A 274 2.96 1.15 14.59
N VAL A 275 3.48 0.30 15.48
CA VAL A 275 4.02 -1.03 15.13
C VAL A 275 2.94 -1.87 14.47
N TRP A 276 1.77 -2.00 15.09
CA TRP A 276 0.68 -2.82 14.56
C TRP A 276 0.00 -2.23 13.32
N THR A 277 0.00 -0.90 13.20
CA THR A 277 -0.37 -0.22 11.94
C THR A 277 0.58 -0.67 10.81
N SER A 278 1.88 -0.70 11.09
CA SER A 278 2.91 -1.07 10.10
C SER A 278 2.85 -2.56 9.75
N VAL A 279 2.66 -3.44 10.75
CA VAL A 279 2.44 -4.89 10.53
C VAL A 279 1.23 -5.13 9.64
N SER A 280 0.10 -4.47 9.93
CA SER A 280 -1.11 -4.63 9.13
C SER A 280 -0.93 -4.08 7.71
N ARG A 281 -0.27 -2.92 7.57
CA ARG A 281 0.03 -2.30 6.28
C ARG A 281 0.90 -3.20 5.42
N HIS A 282 1.92 -3.84 5.99
CA HIS A 282 2.77 -4.81 5.30
C HIS A 282 1.94 -5.95 4.71
N TRP A 283 1.10 -6.60 5.52
CA TRP A 283 0.26 -7.71 5.05
C TRP A 283 -0.72 -7.30 3.95
N TYR A 284 -1.40 -6.15 4.07
CA TYR A 284 -2.29 -5.70 3.00
C TYR A 284 -1.57 -5.20 1.76
N SER A 285 -0.36 -4.64 1.88
CA SER A 285 0.45 -4.26 0.73
C SER A 285 0.80 -5.50 -0.07
N LYS A 286 1.32 -6.54 0.61
CA LYS A 286 1.57 -7.86 0.03
C LYS A 286 0.33 -8.50 -0.59
N ALA A 287 -0.82 -8.47 0.09
CA ALA A 287 -2.08 -8.97 -0.46
C ALA A 287 -2.44 -8.23 -1.76
N SER A 288 -2.33 -6.90 -1.75
CA SER A 288 -2.68 -6.06 -2.89
C SER A 288 -1.73 -6.25 -4.08
N ASP A 289 -0.49 -6.66 -3.86
CA ASP A 289 0.43 -6.99 -4.95
C ASP A 289 0.07 -8.30 -5.65
N LYS A 290 -0.45 -9.27 -4.90
CA LYS A 290 -0.92 -10.54 -5.45
C LYS A 290 -2.29 -10.42 -6.12
N ALA A 291 -3.17 -9.61 -5.55
CA ALA A 291 -4.52 -9.38 -6.05
C ALA A 291 -4.77 -7.88 -6.34
N PRO A 292 -4.05 -7.28 -7.31
CA PRO A 292 -4.08 -5.83 -7.55
C PRO A 292 -5.41 -5.31 -8.08
N THR A 293 -6.30 -6.20 -8.54
CA THR A 293 -7.62 -5.84 -9.03
C THR A 293 -8.67 -5.74 -7.93
N THR A 294 -8.33 -6.09 -6.68
CA THR A 294 -9.26 -6.22 -5.56
C THR A 294 -9.32 -4.96 -4.71
N GLY A 295 -10.41 -4.21 -4.84
CA GLY A 295 -10.59 -2.89 -4.20
C GLY A 295 -10.53 -2.93 -2.67
N ARG A 296 -11.04 -4.01 -2.06
CA ARG A 296 -11.14 -4.14 -0.60
C ARG A 296 -9.78 -4.04 0.10
N LEU A 297 -8.71 -4.50 -0.55
CA LEU A 297 -7.35 -4.43 0.00
C LEU A 297 -6.88 -2.98 0.09
N TYR A 298 -7.15 -2.17 -0.93
CA TYR A 298 -6.85 -0.74 -0.92
C TYR A 298 -7.73 0.03 0.06
N HIS A 299 -8.98 -0.37 0.28
CA HIS A 299 -9.81 0.21 1.36
C HIS A 299 -9.16 0.03 2.74
N HIS A 300 -8.62 -1.15 3.03
CA HIS A 300 -7.91 -1.38 4.29
C HIS A 300 -6.61 -0.58 4.39
N LEU A 301 -5.85 -0.47 3.31
CA LEU A 301 -4.68 0.42 3.24
C LEU A 301 -5.06 1.90 3.44
N ALA A 302 -6.22 2.33 2.97
CA ALA A 302 -6.72 3.68 3.20
C ALA A 302 -6.93 3.95 4.69
N ILE A 303 -7.57 3.04 5.43
CA ILE A 303 -7.76 3.17 6.89
C ILE A 303 -6.40 3.28 7.60
N LEU A 304 -5.41 2.50 7.16
CA LEU A 304 -4.06 2.44 7.74
C LEU A 304 -3.14 3.60 7.32
N ALA A 305 -3.55 4.42 6.36
CA ALA A 305 -2.79 5.58 5.89
C ALA A 305 -2.93 6.81 6.80
N ARG A 306 -3.74 6.74 7.88
CA ARG A 306 -3.84 7.83 8.87
C ARG A 306 -2.49 8.10 9.54
N PRO A 307 -2.13 9.37 9.81
CA PRO A 307 -2.91 10.59 9.60
C PRO A 307 -2.74 11.25 8.22
N ASN A 308 -2.11 10.61 7.22
CA ASN A 308 -1.83 11.20 5.90
C ASN A 308 -3.10 11.28 5.03
N PRO A 309 -3.70 12.48 4.82
CA PRO A 309 -4.99 12.59 4.13
C PRO A 309 -4.86 12.41 2.61
N LEU A 310 -3.71 12.77 2.03
CA LEU A 310 -3.42 12.56 0.60
C LEU A 310 -3.36 11.07 0.27
N GLN A 311 -2.61 10.30 1.07
CA GLN A 311 -2.47 8.86 0.87
C GLN A 311 -3.79 8.11 1.14
N GLN A 312 -4.57 8.54 2.14
CA GLN A 312 -5.93 8.03 2.37
C GLN A 312 -6.83 8.21 1.14
N LEU A 313 -6.87 9.43 0.59
CA LEU A 313 -7.65 9.73 -0.61
C LEU A 313 -7.22 8.85 -1.79
N TYR A 314 -5.91 8.73 -2.03
CA TYR A 314 -5.37 7.86 -3.08
C TYR A 314 -5.86 6.42 -2.93
N TYR A 315 -5.73 5.81 -1.76
CA TYR A 315 -6.13 4.43 -1.54
C TYR A 315 -7.65 4.23 -1.64
N TYR A 316 -8.46 5.15 -1.10
CA TYR A 316 -9.91 5.08 -1.26
C TYR A 316 -10.35 5.26 -2.72
N ALA A 317 -9.73 6.18 -3.47
CA ALA A 317 -10.00 6.35 -4.88
C ALA A 317 -9.59 5.09 -5.68
N LYS A 318 -8.42 4.52 -5.40
CA LYS A 318 -7.96 3.26 -6.00
C LYS A 318 -8.91 2.11 -5.69
N SER A 319 -9.35 1.97 -4.45
CA SER A 319 -10.35 0.96 -4.02
C SER A 319 -11.64 0.96 -4.85
N LEU A 320 -12.00 2.10 -5.45
CA LEU A 320 -13.20 2.27 -6.28
C LEU A 320 -12.92 2.18 -7.78
N CYS A 321 -11.66 2.32 -8.21
CA CYS A 321 -11.25 2.41 -9.62
C CYS A 321 -10.41 1.22 -10.11
N VAL A 322 -10.40 0.12 -9.35
CA VAL A 322 -9.89 -1.18 -9.81
C VAL A 322 -11.02 -2.06 -10.38
N PRO A 323 -10.72 -3.11 -11.16
CA PRO A 323 -11.73 -3.96 -11.79
C PRO A 323 -12.77 -4.57 -10.84
N ILE A 324 -12.37 -4.94 -9.61
CA ILE A 324 -13.28 -5.44 -8.57
C ILE A 324 -13.41 -4.35 -7.50
N PRO A 325 -14.24 -3.32 -7.71
CA PRO A 325 -14.35 -2.19 -6.80
C PRO A 325 -14.97 -2.59 -5.46
N PHE A 326 -14.57 -1.94 -4.38
CA PHE A 326 -15.19 -2.13 -3.07
C PHE A 326 -16.15 -0.98 -2.75
N SER A 327 -17.43 -1.19 -3.01
CA SER A 327 -18.47 -0.15 -2.93
C SER A 327 -18.62 0.49 -1.54
N SER A 328 -18.40 -0.27 -0.46
CA SER A 328 -18.43 0.26 0.92
C SER A 328 -17.39 1.36 1.15
N ALA A 329 -16.33 1.44 0.34
CA ALA A 329 -15.38 2.55 0.41
C ALA A 329 -16.03 3.92 0.15
N ARG A 330 -17.18 3.98 -0.55
CA ARG A 330 -17.93 5.23 -0.75
C ARG A 330 -18.49 5.80 0.55
N GLU A 331 -18.85 4.94 1.50
CA GLU A 331 -19.28 5.38 2.83
C GLU A 331 -18.07 5.67 3.72
N SER A 332 -17.06 4.79 3.73
CA SER A 332 -15.87 4.95 4.57
C SER A 332 -15.05 6.19 4.24
N ILE A 333 -14.90 6.58 2.96
CA ILE A 333 -14.15 7.80 2.59
C ILE A 333 -14.77 9.07 3.20
N MET A 334 -16.05 9.04 3.57
CA MET A 334 -16.68 10.16 4.25
C MET A 334 -16.08 10.45 5.63
N THR A 335 -15.42 9.48 6.29
CA THR A 335 -14.69 9.73 7.55
C THR A 335 -13.43 10.58 7.36
N LEU A 336 -12.88 10.62 6.14
CA LEU A 336 -11.86 11.58 5.72
C LEU A 336 -12.50 12.92 5.30
N PHE A 337 -13.57 12.88 4.51
CA PHE A 337 -14.16 14.09 3.92
C PHE A 337 -14.96 14.96 4.89
N ASP A 338 -15.82 14.39 5.73
CA ASP A 338 -16.69 15.19 6.60
C ASP A 338 -15.90 16.10 7.56
N PRO A 339 -14.79 15.65 8.21
CA PRO A 339 -13.94 16.54 9.01
C PRO A 339 -13.20 17.62 8.21
N ILE A 340 -12.96 17.41 6.91
CA ILE A 340 -12.29 18.38 6.03
C ILE A 340 -13.29 19.41 5.47
N LEU A 341 -14.54 19.00 5.29
CA LEU A 341 -15.64 19.86 4.86
C LEU A 341 -16.15 20.74 6.00
N ASP A 342 -16.07 20.31 7.26
CA ASP A 342 -16.47 21.11 8.43
C ASP A 342 -15.46 22.24 8.71
N PRO A 343 -15.84 23.53 8.53
CA PRO A 343 -14.96 24.67 8.79
C PRO A 343 -14.47 24.76 10.24
N ASN A 344 -15.21 24.18 11.20
CA ASN A 344 -14.91 24.23 12.63
C ASN A 344 -14.06 23.06 13.12
N SER A 345 -13.64 22.17 12.21
CA SER A 345 -12.87 20.98 12.56
C SER A 345 -11.50 21.34 13.15
N ALA A 346 -11.27 20.93 14.40
CA ALA A 346 -9.99 21.07 15.07
C ALA A 346 -8.86 20.25 14.39
N GLN A 347 -9.20 19.30 13.50
CA GLN A 347 -8.23 18.49 12.77
C GLN A 347 -7.44 19.32 11.75
N HIS A 348 -8.02 20.40 11.22
CA HIS A 348 -7.37 21.28 10.25
C HIS A 348 -6.04 21.84 10.74
N ALA A 349 -5.92 22.13 12.05
CA ALA A 349 -4.71 22.71 12.63
C ALA A 349 -3.51 21.74 12.66
N ARG A 350 -3.74 20.43 12.52
CA ARG A 350 -2.69 19.40 12.59
C ARG A 350 -2.25 18.89 11.21
N LEU A 351 -2.97 19.25 10.15
CA LEU A 351 -2.76 18.76 8.79
C LEU A 351 -2.00 19.77 7.93
N ILE A 352 -1.34 19.26 6.90
CA ILE A 352 -0.66 20.09 5.90
C ILE A 352 -1.72 20.85 5.08
N VAL A 353 -1.59 22.18 5.01
CA VAL A 353 -2.61 23.08 4.43
C VAL A 353 -2.93 22.76 2.96
N ILE A 354 -1.93 22.40 2.16
CA ILE A 354 -2.13 22.04 0.76
C ILE A 354 -2.86 20.70 0.61
N ASP A 355 -2.57 19.71 1.45
CA ASP A 355 -3.26 18.41 1.42
C ASP A 355 -4.72 18.59 1.81
N VAL A 356 -5.01 19.43 2.82
CA VAL A 356 -6.40 19.77 3.19
C VAL A 356 -7.12 20.43 2.01
N ALA A 357 -6.47 21.38 1.32
CA ALA A 357 -7.07 22.02 0.16
C ALA A 357 -7.35 21.01 -0.96
N PHE A 358 -6.38 20.16 -1.31
CA PHE A 358 -6.52 19.12 -2.33
C PHE A 358 -7.64 18.14 -2.01
N VAL A 359 -7.62 17.57 -0.80
CA VAL A 359 -8.64 16.61 -0.37
C VAL A 359 -10.01 17.27 -0.26
N LYS A 360 -10.10 18.55 0.10
CA LYS A 360 -11.37 19.30 0.08
C LYS A 360 -11.93 19.47 -1.33
N VAL A 361 -11.09 19.70 -2.35
CA VAL A 361 -11.54 19.72 -3.76
C VAL A 361 -12.18 18.37 -4.11
N HIS A 362 -11.50 17.27 -3.81
CA HIS A 362 -12.02 15.92 -4.05
C HIS A 362 -13.29 15.63 -3.24
N ALA A 363 -13.37 16.07 -1.99
CA ALA A 363 -14.54 15.90 -1.13
C ALA A 363 -15.79 16.57 -1.72
N ILE A 364 -15.64 17.80 -2.23
CA ILE A 364 -16.72 18.54 -2.90
C ILE A 364 -17.14 17.80 -4.18
N LEU A 365 -16.19 17.36 -5.01
CA LEU A 365 -16.49 16.61 -6.24
C LEU A 365 -17.20 15.27 -5.96
N PHE A 366 -16.74 14.54 -4.93
CA PHE A 366 -17.21 13.21 -4.60
C PHE A 366 -18.60 13.24 -3.96
N SER A 367 -18.81 14.14 -3.01
CA SER A 367 -20.05 14.21 -2.23
C SER A 367 -21.09 15.15 -2.82
N ASN A 368 -20.69 16.01 -3.76
CA ASN A 368 -21.47 17.13 -4.30
C ASN A 368 -22.01 18.10 -3.21
N LYS A 369 -21.39 18.10 -2.02
CA LYS A 369 -21.67 19.06 -0.94
C LYS A 369 -20.88 20.35 -1.18
N PHE A 370 -21.48 21.50 -0.85
CA PHE A 370 -20.86 22.83 -0.98
C PHE A 370 -20.27 23.12 -2.38
N PRO A 371 -21.02 22.91 -3.47
CA PRO A 371 -20.47 22.98 -4.82
C PRO A 371 -20.00 24.39 -5.21
N ASP A 372 -20.46 25.44 -4.51
CA ASP A 372 -20.02 26.82 -4.72
C ASP A 372 -18.63 27.10 -4.13
N GLU A 373 -18.17 26.26 -3.20
CA GLU A 373 -16.79 26.32 -2.66
C GLU A 373 -15.77 25.61 -3.56
N PHE A 374 -16.21 24.89 -4.60
CA PHE A 374 -15.32 24.12 -5.48
C PHE A 374 -14.24 25.00 -6.12
N LEU A 375 -14.64 26.02 -6.90
CA LEU A 375 -13.71 26.87 -7.64
C LEU A 375 -12.77 27.67 -6.73
N PRO A 376 -13.23 28.30 -5.62
CA PRO A 376 -12.33 28.93 -4.66
C PRO A 376 -11.32 27.97 -4.05
N THR A 377 -11.74 26.75 -3.69
CA THR A 377 -10.85 25.74 -3.09
C THR A 377 -9.83 25.24 -4.11
N LEU A 378 -10.25 24.98 -5.35
CA LEU A 378 -9.36 24.59 -6.45
C LEU A 378 -8.30 25.67 -6.73
N LYS A 379 -8.70 26.94 -6.81
CA LYS A 379 -7.77 28.07 -7.00
C LYS A 379 -6.76 28.15 -5.85
N LYS A 380 -7.24 27.99 -4.61
CA LYS A 380 -6.37 27.97 -3.42
C LYS A 380 -5.35 26.84 -3.51
N PHE A 381 -5.78 25.61 -3.82
CA PHE A 381 -4.88 24.47 -4.02
C PHE A 381 -3.82 24.76 -5.08
N CYS A 382 -4.23 25.16 -6.30
CA CYS A 382 -3.30 25.44 -7.41
C CYS A 382 -2.29 26.54 -7.07
N SER A 383 -2.72 27.60 -6.36
CA SER A 383 -1.83 28.71 -5.95
C SER A 383 -0.72 28.30 -4.99
N MET A 384 -0.90 27.23 -4.22
CA MET A 384 0.10 26.72 -3.27
C MET A 384 1.00 25.64 -3.89
N LEU A 385 0.55 25.01 -4.98
CA LEU A 385 1.14 23.81 -5.53
C LEU A 385 2.57 24.02 -6.04
N ASP A 386 2.84 25.06 -6.82
CA ASP A 386 4.19 25.34 -7.34
C ASP A 386 5.21 25.51 -6.20
N ASN A 387 4.87 26.32 -5.20
CA ASN A 387 5.69 26.53 -4.01
C ASN A 387 5.91 25.24 -3.21
N GLN A 388 4.88 24.38 -3.13
CA GLN A 388 5.00 23.10 -2.44
C GLN A 388 6.00 22.18 -3.14
N ILE A 389 5.91 22.05 -4.47
CA ILE A 389 6.84 21.24 -5.28
C ILE A 389 8.28 21.71 -5.05
N GLY A 390 8.53 23.02 -5.14
CA GLY A 390 9.84 23.61 -4.92
C GLY A 390 10.38 23.40 -3.50
N ARG A 391 9.52 23.35 -2.48
CA ARG A 391 9.92 23.15 -1.08
C ARG A 391 10.18 21.69 -0.71
N THR A 392 9.37 20.76 -1.22
CA THR A 392 9.48 19.33 -0.86
C THR A 392 10.43 18.56 -1.76
N THR A 393 10.72 19.07 -2.97
CA THR A 393 11.71 18.52 -3.93
C THR A 393 11.51 17.02 -4.16
N ARG A 394 12.48 16.17 -3.82
CA ARG A 394 12.39 14.71 -4.01
C ARG A 394 11.20 14.07 -3.30
N LYS A 395 10.79 14.60 -2.13
CA LYS A 395 9.61 14.09 -1.42
C LYS A 395 8.31 14.34 -2.19
N TRP A 396 8.30 15.29 -3.13
CA TRP A 396 7.16 15.53 -4.00
C TRP A 396 6.88 14.37 -4.94
N MET A 397 7.88 13.57 -5.33
CA MET A 397 7.71 12.48 -6.30
C MET A 397 6.56 11.55 -5.90
N GLU A 398 6.52 11.15 -4.62
CA GLU A 398 5.42 10.36 -4.06
C GLU A 398 4.08 11.09 -4.08
N SER A 399 4.03 12.31 -3.55
CA SER A 399 2.80 13.10 -3.55
C SER A 399 2.27 13.35 -4.97
N GLY A 400 3.17 13.51 -5.94
CA GLY A 400 2.88 13.77 -7.33
C GLY A 400 2.11 12.63 -7.97
N TYR A 401 2.58 11.38 -7.85
CA TYR A 401 1.83 10.26 -8.42
C TYR A 401 0.53 9.97 -7.65
N TYR A 402 0.45 10.20 -6.33
CA TYR A 402 -0.83 10.09 -5.60
C TYR A 402 -1.86 11.11 -6.09
N ILE A 403 -1.44 12.36 -6.33
CA ILE A 403 -2.29 13.42 -6.87
C ILE A 403 -2.72 13.07 -8.30
N ALA A 404 -1.79 12.65 -9.16
CA ALA A 404 -2.10 12.28 -10.55
C ALA A 404 -3.13 11.15 -10.60
N ILE A 405 -2.92 10.06 -9.84
CA ILE A 405 -3.84 8.92 -9.78
C ILE A 405 -5.21 9.36 -9.24
N SER A 406 -5.25 10.15 -8.17
CA SER A 406 -6.50 10.64 -7.59
C SER A 406 -7.29 11.51 -8.57
N ASN A 407 -6.62 12.39 -9.33
CA ASN A 407 -7.23 13.20 -10.37
C ASN A 407 -7.78 12.33 -11.52
N CYS A 408 -7.03 11.31 -11.98
CA CYS A 408 -7.51 10.37 -12.99
C CYS A 408 -8.74 9.60 -12.49
N CYS A 409 -8.74 9.16 -11.24
CA CYS A 409 -9.91 8.53 -10.61
C CYS A 409 -11.11 9.49 -10.54
N ALA A 410 -10.91 10.78 -10.29
CA ALA A 410 -11.98 11.78 -10.28
C ALA A 410 -12.60 11.98 -11.67
N LEU A 411 -11.80 11.93 -12.76
CA LEU A 411 -12.31 11.95 -14.14
C LEU A 411 -13.23 10.74 -14.44
N LEU A 412 -12.98 9.61 -13.79
CA LEU A 412 -13.81 8.41 -13.85
C LEU A 412 -14.95 8.42 -12.82
N SER A 413 -15.26 9.59 -12.22
CA SER A 413 -16.22 9.77 -11.13
C SER A 413 -16.01 8.77 -9.98
N TYR A 414 -14.76 8.40 -9.70
CA TYR A 414 -14.40 7.39 -8.71
C TYR A 414 -15.10 6.05 -8.95
N GLY A 415 -15.10 5.59 -10.20
CA GLY A 415 -15.63 4.28 -10.58
C GLY A 415 -17.16 4.19 -10.63
N GLN A 416 -17.88 5.32 -10.76
CA GLN A 416 -19.32 5.30 -10.94
C GLN A 416 -19.67 4.72 -12.31
N GLU A 417 -20.62 3.78 -12.34
CA GLU A 417 -20.95 3.02 -13.56
C GLU A 417 -21.57 3.88 -14.66
N ASP A 418 -22.16 5.03 -14.31
CA ASP A 418 -22.79 5.95 -15.23
C ASP A 418 -21.80 6.88 -15.97
N ASN A 419 -20.56 7.01 -15.46
CA ASN A 419 -19.50 7.85 -16.03
C ASN A 419 -19.16 7.45 -17.47
N VAL A 420 -19.18 8.43 -18.36
CA VAL A 420 -19.00 8.22 -19.81
C VAL A 420 -17.60 7.75 -20.19
N ILE A 421 -16.56 8.27 -19.55
CA ILE A 421 -15.18 7.86 -19.80
C ILE A 421 -15.01 6.39 -19.37
N LEU A 422 -15.50 6.04 -18.17
CA LEU A 422 -15.42 4.68 -17.63
C LEU A 422 -16.19 3.67 -18.48
N LYS A 423 -17.41 4.01 -18.93
CA LYS A 423 -18.20 3.19 -19.85
C LYS A 423 -17.47 2.94 -21.18
N ALA A 424 -16.75 3.94 -21.68
CA ALA A 424 -16.04 3.85 -22.94
C ALA A 424 -14.78 2.97 -22.85
N ILE A 425 -14.08 2.96 -21.71
CA ILE A 425 -12.83 2.19 -21.55
C ILE A 425 -13.04 0.76 -21.01
N ARG A 426 -14.20 0.46 -20.40
CA ARG A 426 -14.50 -0.90 -19.91
C ARG A 426 -14.80 -1.85 -21.08
N PRO A 427 -14.33 -3.11 -21.04
CA PRO A 427 -14.71 -4.10 -22.04
C PRO A 427 -16.23 -4.29 -22.00
N GLN A 428 -16.92 -4.00 -23.11
CA GLN A 428 -18.33 -4.37 -23.25
C GLN A 428 -18.40 -5.89 -23.41
N HIS A 429 -19.21 -6.58 -22.59
CA HIS A 429 -19.50 -7.99 -22.82
C HIS A 429 -20.07 -8.15 -24.24
N SER A 430 -19.42 -8.99 -25.03
CA SER A 430 -19.59 -9.14 -26.48
C SER A 430 -20.95 -9.73 -26.94
N GLU A 431 -22.00 -9.67 -26.12
CA GLU A 431 -23.32 -10.21 -26.46
C GLU A 431 -24.44 -9.16 -26.56
N GLU A 432 -24.24 -7.89 -26.15
CA GLU A 432 -25.33 -6.90 -26.12
C GLU A 432 -25.27 -5.78 -27.19
N THR A 433 -24.29 -5.75 -28.09
CA THR A 433 -24.11 -4.57 -28.98
C THR A 433 -24.07 -4.85 -30.48
N ALA A 434 -24.46 -6.04 -30.93
CA ALA A 434 -24.60 -6.30 -32.36
C ALA A 434 -25.87 -5.66 -32.98
N GLU A 435 -26.86 -5.22 -32.18
CA GLU A 435 -28.17 -4.77 -32.72
C GLU A 435 -28.62 -3.35 -32.29
N SER A 436 -27.80 -2.59 -31.57
CA SER A 436 -28.11 -1.19 -31.29
C SER A 436 -26.84 -0.36 -31.12
N SER A 437 -26.24 0.03 -32.25
CA SER A 437 -25.33 1.17 -32.26
C SER A 437 -26.21 2.44 -32.35
N PRO A 438 -26.46 3.15 -31.23
CA PRO A 438 -27.07 4.47 -31.33
C PRO A 438 -26.15 5.35 -32.16
N ASP A 439 -26.73 6.22 -32.99
CA ASP A 439 -26.03 7.24 -33.76
C ASP A 439 -25.11 8.05 -32.82
N TYR A 440 -23.81 7.75 -32.87
CA TYR A 440 -22.82 8.23 -31.90
C TYR A 440 -22.64 9.76 -31.94
N ASP A 441 -22.75 10.35 -33.13
CA ASP A 441 -22.74 11.80 -33.30
C ASP A 441 -23.94 12.44 -32.60
N LYS A 442 -25.09 11.75 -32.60
CA LYS A 442 -26.28 12.18 -31.87
C LYS A 442 -26.11 12.10 -30.35
N VAL A 443 -25.59 10.98 -29.82
CA VAL A 443 -25.35 10.80 -28.37
C VAL A 443 -24.36 11.84 -27.82
N MET A 444 -23.28 12.14 -28.54
CA MET A 444 -22.30 13.14 -28.12
C MET A 444 -22.79 14.58 -28.30
N SER A 445 -23.62 14.86 -29.31
CA SER A 445 -24.22 16.19 -29.49
C SER A 445 -25.23 16.56 -28.40
N GLU A 446 -25.87 15.57 -27.78
CA GLU A 446 -26.87 15.75 -26.72
C GLU A 446 -26.26 15.62 -25.30
N TYR A 447 -25.06 15.06 -25.16
CA TYR A 447 -24.42 14.84 -23.85
C TYR A 447 -24.01 16.15 -23.19
N LYS A 448 -24.49 16.36 -21.96
CA LYS A 448 -24.11 17.49 -21.11
C LYS A 448 -23.39 16.95 -19.87
N PRO A 449 -22.08 17.22 -19.73
CA PRO A 449 -21.34 16.87 -18.52
C PRO A 449 -22.03 17.44 -17.29
N SER A 450 -22.11 16.64 -16.24
CA SER A 450 -22.53 17.09 -14.92
C SER A 450 -21.53 18.11 -14.35
N ARG A 451 -21.97 18.90 -13.36
CA ARG A 451 -21.10 19.87 -12.66
C ARG A 451 -19.88 19.20 -12.02
N THR A 452 -20.03 17.96 -11.56
CA THR A 452 -18.93 17.18 -10.97
C THR A 452 -17.95 16.67 -12.02
N GLU A 453 -18.43 16.23 -13.20
CA GLU A 453 -17.55 15.87 -14.32
C GLU A 453 -16.78 17.09 -14.84
N GLU A 454 -17.44 18.22 -15.08
CA GLU A 454 -16.77 19.46 -15.47
C GLU A 454 -15.77 19.91 -14.40
N GLY A 455 -16.15 19.80 -13.11
CA GLY A 455 -15.26 20.05 -11.99
C GLY A 455 -14.02 19.13 -11.99
N SER A 456 -14.18 17.84 -12.29
CA SER A 456 -13.06 16.90 -12.36
C SER A 456 -12.07 17.25 -13.47
N VAL A 457 -12.57 17.71 -14.64
CA VAL A 457 -11.74 18.19 -15.74
C VAL A 457 -11.00 19.48 -15.35
N ASN A 458 -11.68 20.42 -14.68
CA ASN A 458 -11.06 21.65 -14.17
C ASN A 458 -9.94 21.35 -13.16
N LEU A 459 -10.13 20.38 -12.26
CA LEU A 459 -9.11 19.94 -11.31
C LEU A 459 -7.91 19.32 -12.04
N PHE A 460 -8.17 18.40 -12.97
CA PHE A 460 -7.12 17.72 -13.73
C PHE A 460 -6.28 18.71 -14.54
N GLU A 461 -6.92 19.60 -15.31
CA GLU A 461 -6.22 20.62 -16.09
C GLU A 461 -5.48 21.62 -15.21
N GLY A 462 -6.11 22.16 -14.16
CA GLY A 462 -5.46 23.13 -13.27
C GLY A 462 -4.23 22.57 -12.56
N THR A 463 -4.29 21.28 -12.17
CA THR A 463 -3.13 20.59 -11.60
C THR A 463 -2.04 20.39 -12.65
N CYS A 464 -2.39 19.93 -13.86
CA CYS A 464 -1.43 19.75 -14.94
C CYS A 464 -0.76 21.06 -15.36
N ASP A 465 -1.51 22.17 -15.45
CA ASP A 465 -0.94 23.48 -15.81
C ASP A 465 0.17 23.90 -14.84
N VAL A 466 -0.09 23.81 -13.53
CA VAL A 466 0.93 24.18 -12.52
C VAL A 466 2.14 23.26 -12.56
N VAL A 467 1.93 21.94 -12.62
CA VAL A 467 3.04 20.97 -12.57
C VAL A 467 3.90 21.04 -13.84
N LEU A 468 3.27 21.13 -15.02
CA LEU A 468 3.97 21.08 -16.31
C LEU A 468 4.64 22.39 -16.71
N ARG A 469 4.36 23.51 -16.02
CA ARG A 469 5.13 24.75 -16.16
C ARG A 469 6.54 24.66 -15.59
N ARG A 470 6.81 23.68 -14.72
CA ARG A 470 8.12 23.46 -14.09
C ARG A 470 9.07 22.70 -15.03
N LEU A 471 9.41 23.34 -16.15
CA LEU A 471 10.29 22.77 -17.17
C LEU A 471 11.63 22.31 -16.57
N GLY A 472 12.00 21.07 -16.85
CA GLY A 472 13.25 20.46 -16.36
C GLY A 472 13.24 20.02 -14.89
N ASP A 473 12.17 20.25 -14.12
CA ASP A 473 12.08 19.78 -12.73
C ASP A 473 11.82 18.28 -12.68
N LEU A 474 12.87 17.51 -12.36
CA LEU A 474 12.84 16.05 -12.31
C LEU A 474 11.85 15.50 -11.26
N ASN A 475 11.48 16.29 -10.26
CA ASN A 475 10.52 15.87 -9.23
C ASN A 475 9.08 15.77 -9.76
N THR A 476 8.79 16.37 -10.92
CA THR A 476 7.47 16.34 -11.57
C THR A 476 7.27 15.11 -12.46
N LEU A 477 8.34 14.36 -12.75
CA LEU A 477 8.29 13.25 -13.71
C LEU A 477 7.34 12.12 -13.29
N PRO A 478 7.24 11.70 -12.01
CA PRO A 478 6.30 10.64 -11.66
C PRO A 478 4.84 11.06 -11.92
N PHE A 479 4.50 12.32 -11.63
CA PHE A 479 3.20 12.88 -11.98
C PHE A 479 2.95 12.83 -13.49
N LEU A 480 3.91 13.31 -14.29
CA LEU A 480 3.79 13.32 -15.76
C LEU A 480 3.68 11.90 -16.32
N HIS A 481 4.46 10.94 -15.80
CA HIS A 481 4.39 9.55 -16.22
C HIS A 481 2.99 8.98 -15.99
N VAL A 482 2.42 9.10 -14.79
CA VAL A 482 1.05 8.65 -14.51
C VAL A 482 0.03 9.30 -15.46
N VAL A 483 0.11 10.62 -15.65
CA VAL A 483 -0.78 11.35 -16.54
C VAL A 483 -0.67 10.84 -17.99
N LEU A 484 0.54 10.62 -18.50
CA LEU A 484 0.73 10.11 -19.86
C LEU A 484 0.29 8.66 -20.02
N VAL A 485 0.42 7.81 -18.99
CA VAL A 485 -0.13 6.45 -19.02
C VAL A 485 -1.66 6.50 -19.15
N PHE A 486 -2.32 7.32 -18.35
CA PHE A 486 -3.77 7.50 -18.42
C PHE A 486 -4.21 8.05 -19.79
N ILE A 487 -3.57 9.12 -20.28
CA ILE A 487 -3.88 9.71 -21.58
C ILE A 487 -3.62 8.74 -22.73
N PHE A 488 -2.48 8.02 -22.70
CA PHE A 488 -2.16 7.00 -23.69
C PHE A 488 -3.23 5.90 -23.74
N HIS A 489 -3.71 5.43 -22.59
CA HIS A 489 -4.83 4.50 -22.54
C HIS A 489 -6.08 5.09 -23.22
N LEU A 490 -6.46 6.33 -22.89
CA LEU A 490 -7.61 7.00 -23.50
C LEU A 490 -7.49 7.18 -25.03
N THR A 491 -6.28 7.29 -25.58
CA THR A 491 -6.11 7.39 -27.04
C THR A 491 -6.66 6.20 -27.82
N HIS A 492 -6.80 5.03 -27.19
CA HIS A 492 -7.39 3.83 -27.77
C HIS A 492 -8.93 3.86 -27.77
N PHE A 493 -9.53 4.83 -27.09
CA PHE A 493 -10.98 4.98 -26.93
C PHE A 493 -11.40 6.39 -27.35
N PRO A 494 -11.63 6.63 -28.66
CA PRO A 494 -11.95 7.97 -29.18
C PRO A 494 -13.07 8.70 -28.42
N THR A 495 -14.12 7.97 -28.02
CA THR A 495 -15.24 8.51 -27.23
C THR A 495 -14.79 9.06 -25.87
N ALA A 496 -13.90 8.35 -25.18
CA ALA A 496 -13.34 8.79 -23.91
C ALA A 496 -12.44 10.01 -24.10
N MET A 497 -11.64 10.01 -25.18
CA MET A 497 -10.67 11.05 -25.46
C MET A 497 -11.30 12.42 -25.75
N LEU A 498 -12.49 12.45 -26.38
CA LEU A 498 -13.24 13.68 -26.67
C LEU A 498 -13.53 14.54 -25.43
N PHE A 499 -13.67 13.91 -24.25
CA PHE A 499 -13.93 14.62 -22.99
C PHE A 499 -12.70 15.36 -22.45
N ILE A 500 -11.50 14.96 -22.88
CA ILE A 500 -10.23 15.41 -22.29
C ILE A 500 -9.41 16.22 -23.28
N GLU A 501 -9.40 15.84 -24.57
CA GLU A 501 -8.43 16.31 -25.55
C GLU A 501 -8.35 17.84 -25.71
N ARG A 502 -9.46 18.58 -25.58
CA ARG A 502 -9.45 20.05 -25.73
C ARG A 502 -8.92 20.80 -24.49
N ARG A 503 -9.07 20.18 -23.32
CA ARG A 503 -8.69 20.74 -22.01
C ARG A 503 -7.31 20.25 -21.58
N PHE A 504 -6.82 19.14 -22.11
CA PHE A 504 -5.48 18.66 -21.82
C PHE A 504 -4.40 19.63 -22.34
N PRO A 505 -3.38 19.99 -21.53
CA PRO A 505 -2.41 21.02 -21.91
C PRO A 505 -1.30 20.48 -22.83
N TRP A 506 -1.66 20.08 -24.05
CA TRP A 506 -0.74 19.51 -25.04
C TRP A 506 0.54 20.33 -25.27
N LYS A 507 0.44 21.66 -25.32
CA LYS A 507 1.60 22.53 -25.50
C LYS A 507 2.57 22.43 -24.33
N LEU A 508 2.10 22.51 -23.08
CA LEU A 508 2.96 22.32 -21.91
C LEU A 508 3.60 20.93 -21.89
N VAL A 509 2.87 19.89 -22.28
CA VAL A 509 3.42 18.53 -22.44
C VAL A 509 4.55 18.55 -23.47
N SER A 510 4.36 19.13 -24.67
CA SER A 510 5.42 19.20 -25.69
C SER A 510 6.67 19.93 -25.20
N LEU A 511 6.51 21.03 -24.46
CA LEU A 511 7.62 21.80 -23.89
C LEU A 511 8.37 20.99 -22.82
N GLN A 512 7.66 20.28 -21.96
CA GLN A 512 8.26 19.40 -20.97
C GLN A 512 9.03 18.26 -21.64
N LEU A 513 8.46 17.62 -22.67
CA LEU A 513 9.13 16.57 -23.44
C LEU A 513 10.41 17.07 -24.11
N ASN A 514 10.36 18.25 -24.74
CA ASN A 514 11.54 18.88 -25.34
C ASN A 514 12.62 19.22 -24.29
N SER A 515 12.22 19.64 -23.09
CA SER A 515 13.15 19.83 -21.97
C SER A 515 13.84 18.52 -21.56
N LEU A 516 13.13 17.39 -21.56
CA LEU A 516 13.74 16.09 -21.25
C LEU A 516 14.74 15.65 -22.32
N LEU A 517 14.44 15.90 -23.61
CA LEU A 517 15.31 15.57 -24.73
C LEU A 517 16.67 16.29 -24.68
N LEU A 518 16.76 17.45 -24.01
CA LEU A 518 18.06 18.13 -23.82
C LEU A 518 19.06 17.27 -23.03
N SER A 519 18.57 16.45 -22.11
CA SER A 519 19.40 15.63 -21.22
C SER A 519 19.39 14.13 -21.57
N TYR A 520 18.38 13.65 -22.29
CA TYR A 520 18.28 12.24 -22.68
C TYR A 520 19.13 11.94 -23.92
N ARG A 521 19.85 10.81 -23.92
CA ARG A 521 20.84 10.50 -24.98
C ARG A 521 20.46 9.31 -25.86
N GLU A 522 19.72 8.33 -25.34
CA GLU A 522 19.42 7.07 -26.03
C GLU A 522 18.18 7.16 -26.94
N HIS A 523 18.18 8.13 -27.86
CA HIS A 523 17.03 8.47 -28.71
C HIS A 523 16.45 7.31 -29.53
N HIS A 524 17.22 6.27 -29.84
CA HIS A 524 16.71 5.11 -30.56
C HIS A 524 15.66 4.34 -29.74
N ARG A 525 15.83 4.27 -28.40
CA ARG A 525 14.97 3.49 -27.51
C ARG A 525 13.56 4.04 -27.37
N ILE A 526 13.40 5.36 -27.46
CA ILE A 526 12.08 5.99 -27.38
C ILE A 526 11.19 5.69 -28.61
N HIS A 527 11.78 5.17 -29.69
CA HIS A 527 11.06 4.72 -30.88
C HIS A 527 10.73 3.22 -30.87
N ASP A 528 11.29 2.45 -29.94
CA ASP A 528 11.12 1.00 -29.89
C ASP A 528 9.66 0.59 -29.71
N GLU A 529 9.27 -0.49 -30.38
CA GLU A 529 7.91 -1.02 -30.26
C GLU A 529 7.67 -1.79 -28.96
N GLN A 530 8.72 -2.11 -28.21
CA GLN A 530 8.61 -2.80 -26.93
C GLN A 530 8.53 -1.81 -25.76
N PHE A 531 8.03 -2.28 -24.62
CA PHE A 531 8.01 -1.50 -23.38
C PHE A 531 9.45 -1.19 -22.93
N PRO A 532 9.78 0.07 -22.57
CA PRO A 532 11.13 0.43 -22.17
C PRO A 532 11.53 -0.26 -20.88
N ARG A 533 12.55 -1.10 -20.95
CA ARG A 533 13.14 -1.78 -19.79
C ARG A 533 14.64 -1.97 -19.98
N HIS A 534 15.38 -1.95 -18.88
CA HIS A 534 16.81 -2.24 -18.92
C HIS A 534 17.05 -3.74 -19.05
N ASP A 535 17.50 -4.20 -20.21
CA ASP A 535 17.80 -5.62 -20.50
C ASP A 535 18.81 -6.27 -19.55
N ARG A 536 19.54 -5.46 -18.76
CA ARG A 536 20.54 -5.91 -17.79
C ARG A 536 19.96 -6.22 -16.40
N GLU A 537 18.74 -5.80 -16.10
CA GLU A 537 18.10 -6.02 -14.80
C GLU A 537 17.03 -7.11 -14.90
N PHE A 538 17.49 -8.37 -14.78
CA PHE A 538 16.62 -9.51 -14.52
C PHE A 538 16.83 -9.98 -13.07
N PRO A 539 15.80 -9.95 -12.21
CA PRO A 539 14.40 -9.59 -12.47
C PRO A 539 14.13 -8.07 -12.62
N PRO A 540 13.01 -7.66 -13.26
CA PRO A 540 12.70 -6.25 -13.51
C PRO A 540 12.63 -5.40 -12.24
N ARG A 541 12.87 -4.09 -12.39
CA ARG A 541 12.69 -3.11 -11.31
C ARG A 541 11.67 -2.04 -11.70
N PRO A 542 10.39 -2.23 -11.32
CA PRO A 542 9.36 -1.21 -11.52
C PRO A 542 9.65 0.06 -10.71
N LEU A 543 9.09 1.19 -11.17
CA LEU A 543 9.12 2.44 -10.41
C LEU A 543 8.10 2.43 -9.27
N PRO A 544 8.28 3.30 -8.26
CA PRO A 544 7.28 3.53 -7.23
C PRO A 544 5.87 3.79 -7.80
N GLU A 545 5.75 4.63 -8.84
CA GLU A 545 4.44 4.89 -9.46
C GLU A 545 3.89 3.72 -10.28
N ASP A 546 4.73 2.78 -10.72
CA ASP A 546 4.23 1.57 -11.40
C ASP A 546 3.46 0.69 -10.41
N PHE A 547 4.01 0.48 -9.21
CA PHE A 547 3.32 -0.20 -8.12
C PHE A 547 2.04 0.55 -7.71
N ALA A 548 2.10 1.89 -7.66
CA ALA A 548 0.94 2.71 -7.32
C ALA A 548 -0.19 2.58 -8.37
N MET A 549 0.14 2.51 -9.65
CA MET A 549 -0.81 2.35 -10.76
C MET A 549 -1.33 0.92 -10.95
N LYS A 550 -0.54 -0.09 -10.56
CA LYS A 550 -0.87 -1.52 -10.73
C LYS A 550 -2.30 -1.82 -10.28
N GLY A 551 -3.07 -2.44 -11.16
CA GLY A 551 -4.45 -2.87 -10.91
C GLY A 551 -5.55 -1.86 -11.25
N LEU A 552 -5.22 -0.60 -11.56
CA LEU A 552 -6.22 0.37 -12.02
C LEU A 552 -6.78 -0.01 -13.40
N VAL A 553 -8.08 0.25 -13.62
CA VAL A 553 -8.79 -0.16 -14.85
C VAL A 553 -8.19 0.37 -16.15
N TRP A 554 -7.48 1.49 -16.09
CA TRP A 554 -6.87 2.18 -17.24
C TRP A 554 -5.39 1.84 -17.44
N VAL A 555 -4.87 0.90 -16.66
CA VAL A 555 -3.49 0.39 -16.77
C VAL A 555 -3.48 -1.01 -17.40
N ASP A 556 -4.65 -1.52 -17.78
CA ASP A 556 -4.78 -2.81 -18.45
C ASP A 556 -3.90 -2.84 -19.71
N LYS A 557 -3.07 -3.87 -19.82
CA LYS A 557 -2.10 -4.11 -20.90
C LYS A 557 -0.98 -3.08 -21.06
N TYR A 558 -0.83 -2.10 -20.15
CA TYR A 558 0.29 -1.17 -20.19
C TYR A 558 1.61 -1.85 -19.81
N PHE A 559 1.62 -2.60 -18.70
CA PHE A 559 2.81 -3.27 -18.20
C PHE A 559 3.00 -4.66 -18.86
N PRO A 560 4.26 -5.06 -19.14
CA PRO A 560 4.58 -6.44 -19.46
C PRO A 560 4.11 -7.42 -18.38
N VAL A 561 3.77 -8.65 -18.77
CA VAL A 561 3.26 -9.68 -17.84
C VAL A 561 4.26 -10.01 -16.72
N ASP A 562 5.56 -9.96 -17.02
CA ASP A 562 6.65 -10.22 -16.09
C ASP A 562 7.10 -8.98 -15.29
N TRP A 563 6.50 -7.80 -15.51
CA TRP A 563 7.00 -6.54 -14.94
C TRP A 563 7.07 -6.55 -13.41
N PHE A 564 6.08 -7.15 -12.76
CA PHE A 564 6.00 -7.23 -11.29
C PHE A 564 6.41 -8.61 -10.75
N SER A 565 7.18 -9.40 -11.50
CA SER A 565 7.60 -10.76 -11.10
C SER A 565 8.80 -10.81 -10.15
N ASN A 566 9.36 -9.64 -9.78
CA ASN A 566 10.53 -9.56 -8.91
C ASN A 566 10.16 -9.73 -7.43
N ASP A 567 10.11 -10.97 -6.97
CA ASP A 567 9.80 -11.32 -5.57
C ASP A 567 10.91 -10.93 -4.56
N LYS A 568 12.04 -10.36 -5.03
CA LYS A 568 13.14 -9.93 -4.16
C LYS A 568 12.99 -8.50 -3.65
N ILE A 569 12.14 -7.68 -4.29
CA ILE A 569 11.89 -6.30 -3.86
C ILE A 569 10.98 -6.37 -2.63
N ASP A 570 11.53 -6.01 -1.48
CA ASP A 570 10.74 -5.88 -0.26
C ASP A 570 9.79 -4.66 -0.33
N ASP A 571 8.81 -4.59 0.57
CA ASP A 571 7.80 -3.52 0.54
C ASP A 571 8.41 -2.11 0.71
N ASP A 572 9.50 -1.99 1.48
CA ASP A 572 10.16 -0.71 1.74
C ASP A 572 10.98 -0.26 0.51
N GLU A 573 11.58 -1.19 -0.22
CA GLU A 573 12.38 -0.95 -1.43
C GLU A 573 11.51 -0.51 -2.62
N LYS A 574 10.23 -0.94 -2.69
CA LYS A 574 9.29 -0.54 -3.76
C LYS A 574 9.17 0.97 -3.91
N TYR A 575 9.24 1.69 -2.80
CA TYR A 575 9.05 3.15 -2.76
C TYR A 575 10.38 3.90 -2.56
N PHE A 576 11.50 3.19 -2.59
CA PHE A 576 12.82 3.78 -2.44
C PHE A 576 13.37 4.27 -3.79
N GLU A 577 13.46 5.60 -3.95
CA GLU A 577 13.99 6.24 -5.15
C GLU A 577 15.52 6.09 -5.26
N VAL A 578 15.99 5.56 -6.39
CA VAL A 578 17.41 5.51 -6.75
C VAL A 578 17.73 6.40 -7.96
N PRO A 579 18.98 6.84 -8.16
CA PRO A 579 19.32 7.73 -9.27
C PRO A 579 18.95 7.21 -10.67
N SER A 580 19.11 5.91 -10.93
CA SER A 580 18.80 5.30 -12.24
C SER A 580 17.32 5.42 -12.63
N MET A 581 16.42 5.41 -11.65
CA MET A 581 14.98 5.52 -11.87
C MET A 581 14.59 6.84 -12.56
N THR A 582 15.38 7.89 -12.39
CA THR A 582 15.13 9.16 -13.10
C THR A 582 15.29 9.01 -14.61
N ASP A 583 16.32 8.30 -15.05
CA ASP A 583 16.57 8.10 -16.48
C ASP A 583 15.59 7.08 -17.07
N ASP A 584 15.24 6.03 -16.32
CA ASP A 584 14.15 5.09 -16.69
C ASP A 584 12.80 5.80 -16.90
N ARG A 585 12.55 6.83 -16.09
CA ARG A 585 11.32 7.61 -16.13
C ARG A 585 11.31 8.58 -17.31
N LYS A 586 12.45 9.23 -17.61
CA LYS A 586 12.61 10.04 -18.84
C LYS A 586 12.34 9.21 -20.08
N GLU A 587 12.95 8.03 -20.17
CA GLU A 587 12.77 7.12 -21.31
C GLU A 587 11.31 6.74 -21.51
N ARG A 588 10.62 6.30 -20.44
CA ARG A 588 9.20 5.94 -20.52
C ARG A 588 8.29 7.08 -20.91
N ILE A 589 8.52 8.27 -20.35
CA ILE A 589 7.75 9.47 -20.68
C ILE A 589 7.90 9.82 -22.17
N LEU A 590 9.14 9.83 -22.67
CA LEU A 590 9.43 10.12 -24.08
C LEU A 590 8.88 9.04 -25.02
N TRP A 591 9.02 7.77 -24.64
CA TRP A 591 8.47 6.64 -25.39
C TRP A 591 6.93 6.68 -25.49
N LEU A 592 6.25 6.96 -24.38
CA LEU A 592 4.79 7.17 -24.36
C LEU A 592 4.40 8.32 -25.30
N ALA A 593 5.13 9.43 -25.22
CA ALA A 593 4.87 10.59 -26.06
C ALA A 593 5.08 10.31 -27.55
N CYS A 594 6.13 9.56 -27.94
CA CYS A 594 6.33 9.12 -29.32
C CYS A 594 5.14 8.29 -29.83
N ARG A 595 4.58 7.40 -29.00
CA ARG A 595 3.39 6.62 -29.38
C ARG A 595 2.14 7.46 -29.55
N ILE A 596 1.91 8.42 -28.66
CA ILE A 596 0.81 9.37 -28.81
C ILE A 596 1.01 10.21 -30.08
N ALA A 597 2.23 10.67 -30.35
CA ALA A 597 2.57 11.45 -31.54
C ALA A 597 2.40 10.66 -32.85
N LYS A 598 2.72 9.35 -32.85
CA LYS A 598 2.49 8.45 -34.00
C LYS A 598 1.03 8.41 -34.46
N LEU A 599 0.06 8.71 -33.57
CA LEU A 599 -1.35 8.81 -33.95
C LEU A 599 -1.70 10.07 -34.76
N GLY A 600 -0.84 11.10 -34.73
CA GLY A 600 -0.97 12.31 -35.56
C GLY A 600 -2.16 13.22 -35.22
N LYS A 601 -2.81 13.03 -34.07
CA LYS A 601 -4.03 13.77 -33.69
C LYS A 601 -3.79 14.94 -32.74
N TRP A 602 -2.84 14.81 -31.82
CA TRP A 602 -2.66 15.76 -30.71
C TRP A 602 -1.21 16.25 -30.60
N LEU A 603 -0.28 15.32 -30.37
CA LEU A 603 1.16 15.58 -30.41
C LEU A 603 1.71 15.28 -31.80
N THR A 604 2.80 15.96 -32.14
CA THR A 604 3.64 15.65 -33.31
C THR A 604 5.07 15.42 -32.84
N TYR A 605 5.85 14.67 -33.61
CA TYR A 605 7.27 14.47 -33.36
C TYR A 605 8.03 14.62 -34.68
N ASP A 606 8.94 15.59 -34.74
CA ASP A 606 9.85 15.78 -35.86
C ASP A 606 11.12 14.97 -35.60
N GLU A 607 11.32 13.88 -36.37
CA GLU A 607 12.50 13.01 -36.24
C GLU A 607 13.80 13.71 -36.66
N THR A 608 13.72 14.70 -37.55
CA THR A 608 14.90 15.43 -38.06
C THR A 608 15.38 16.44 -37.02
N LEU A 609 14.45 17.22 -36.47
CA LEU A 609 14.75 18.21 -35.42
C LEU A 609 14.82 17.59 -34.03
N ARG A 610 14.33 16.34 -33.87
CA ARG A 610 14.16 15.64 -32.60
C ARG A 610 13.38 16.49 -31.61
N GLN A 611 12.21 16.95 -32.04
CA GLN A 611 11.38 17.86 -31.25
C GLN A 611 9.92 17.43 -31.29
N PHE A 612 9.28 17.50 -30.13
CA PHE A 612 7.84 17.39 -30.01
C PHE A 612 7.20 18.72 -30.33
N GLY A 613 6.11 18.65 -31.11
CA GLY A 613 5.20 19.75 -31.37
C GLY A 613 3.77 19.37 -31.03
N VAL A 614 2.85 20.25 -31.39
CA VAL A 614 1.41 20.05 -31.20
C VAL A 614 0.70 20.25 -32.53
N VAL A 615 -0.38 19.52 -32.74
CA VAL A 615 -1.25 19.74 -33.91
C VAL A 615 -1.89 21.13 -33.80
N PRO A 616 -2.01 21.92 -34.90
CA PRO A 616 -2.45 23.33 -34.83
C PRO A 616 -3.74 23.60 -34.06
N ALA A 617 -4.68 22.64 -34.01
CA ALA A 617 -5.93 22.76 -33.27
C ALA A 617 -5.75 22.82 -31.74
N TYR A 618 -4.62 22.34 -31.22
CA TYR A 618 -4.30 22.30 -29.79
C TYR A 618 -3.11 23.20 -29.44
N GLU A 619 -2.54 23.92 -30.41
CA GLU A 619 -1.52 24.94 -30.18
C GLU A 619 -2.12 26.08 -29.36
N LYS A 620 -1.44 26.48 -28.28
CA LYS A 620 -1.85 27.56 -27.39
C LYS A 620 -0.61 28.37 -27.03
N GLU A 621 -0.72 29.69 -27.06
CA GLU A 621 0.32 30.54 -26.48
C GLU A 621 0.36 30.33 -24.96
N ILE A 622 1.55 30.04 -24.43
CA ILE A 622 1.75 29.85 -23.00
C ILE A 622 2.45 31.08 -22.43
N ASP A 623 1.74 31.85 -21.62
CA ASP A 623 2.31 32.99 -20.92
C ASP A 623 3.43 32.55 -19.97
N ASN A 624 4.52 33.32 -19.94
CA ASN A 624 5.66 33.19 -19.02
C ASN A 624 6.46 31.88 -19.13
N VAL A 625 6.43 31.21 -20.28
CA VAL A 625 7.37 30.13 -20.61
C VAL A 625 8.26 30.62 -21.77
N ALA A 626 9.57 30.44 -21.64
CA ALA A 626 10.54 30.86 -22.66
C ALA A 626 10.13 30.32 -24.03
N LYS A 627 10.23 31.12 -25.09
CA LYS A 627 9.76 30.73 -26.43
C LYS A 627 10.60 29.55 -26.93
N ASP A 628 10.06 28.73 -27.83
CA ASP A 628 10.77 27.61 -28.47
C ASP A 628 12.13 28.05 -29.08
N SER A 629 12.28 29.33 -29.45
CA SER A 629 13.55 29.94 -29.91
C SER A 629 14.62 30.09 -28.83
N ASP A 630 14.23 30.27 -27.57
CA ASP A 630 15.14 30.56 -26.46
C ASP A 630 15.78 29.28 -25.90
N MET A 631 15.09 28.13 -26.02
CA MET A 631 15.64 26.83 -25.63
C MET A 631 16.75 26.33 -26.57
N MET A 632 16.81 26.80 -27.82
CA MET A 632 17.88 26.47 -28.77
C MET A 632 19.23 27.12 -28.40
N ASN A 633 19.21 28.29 -27.74
CA ASN A 633 20.41 29.09 -27.44
C ASN A 633 21.15 28.71 -26.14
N VAL A 634 20.61 27.81 -25.32
CA VAL A 634 21.27 27.37 -24.08
C VAL A 634 22.37 26.33 -24.36
N SER A 635 22.38 25.74 -25.56
CA SER A 635 23.38 24.75 -25.97
C SER A 635 24.80 25.31 -26.13
N GLU A 636 24.95 26.62 -26.37
CA GLU A 636 26.26 27.27 -26.60
C GLU A 636 26.88 27.91 -25.34
N SER A 637 26.12 28.03 -24.24
CA SER A 637 26.57 28.78 -23.04
C SER A 637 26.88 27.90 -21.82
N ALA A 638 26.65 26.59 -21.88
CA ALA A 638 26.88 25.67 -20.78
C ALA A 638 28.34 25.17 -20.64
N GLU A 639 29.23 25.45 -21.59
CA GLU A 639 30.63 24.99 -21.54
C GLU A 639 31.58 25.86 -20.70
N SER A 640 31.14 26.98 -20.10
CA SER A 640 32.08 27.93 -19.48
C SER A 640 31.86 28.28 -18.00
N VAL A 641 31.05 27.54 -17.23
CA VAL A 641 30.90 27.81 -15.78
C VAL A 641 31.10 26.56 -14.93
N SER A 642 32.34 26.07 -14.94
CA SER A 642 32.87 25.24 -13.86
C SER A 642 33.50 26.13 -12.78
N ARG A 643 32.86 26.29 -11.61
CA ARG A 643 33.50 26.26 -10.27
C ARG A 643 32.56 26.60 -9.11
N SER A 644 32.70 25.75 -8.07
CA SER A 644 32.64 26.07 -6.64
C SER A 644 31.28 26.28 -5.97
N SER A 645 30.79 25.22 -5.31
CA SER A 645 30.06 25.36 -4.04
C SER A 645 30.63 24.40 -2.99
N THR A 646 31.35 24.99 -2.04
CA THR A 646 31.84 24.44 -0.79
C THR A 646 30.73 23.74 0.01
N PHE A 647 31.02 22.53 0.48
CA PHE A 647 30.18 21.74 1.37
C PHE A 647 30.71 21.90 2.80
N ASP A 648 30.01 22.65 3.65
CA ASP A 648 30.27 22.68 5.09
C ASP A 648 29.58 21.47 5.74
N SER A 649 30.39 20.47 6.10
CA SER A 649 30.00 19.39 7.01
C SER A 649 30.47 19.72 8.41
N VAL A 650 29.54 19.96 9.33
CA VAL A 650 29.80 19.91 10.77
C VAL A 650 29.25 18.59 11.29
N THR A 651 30.13 17.64 11.54
CA THR A 651 29.87 16.56 12.50
C THR A 651 31.12 16.39 13.35
N THR A 652 30.92 16.53 14.65
CA THR A 652 31.89 16.59 15.72
C THR A 652 32.81 15.36 15.76
N MET A 653 34.12 15.58 15.62
CA MET A 653 35.17 14.64 15.99
C MET A 653 35.39 14.65 17.51
N GLY A 654 35.35 13.46 18.12
CA GLY A 654 36.09 13.16 19.35
C GLY A 654 37.37 12.42 18.96
N ASN A 655 38.51 13.11 19.07
CA ASN A 655 39.85 12.58 18.86
C ASN A 655 40.19 11.46 19.87
N THR A 656 40.94 10.45 19.41
CA THR A 656 42.24 10.09 20.02
C THR A 656 43.16 9.38 19.04
N ALA A 657 44.30 10.04 18.79
CA ALA A 657 45.66 9.53 18.56
C ALA A 657 45.94 8.51 17.43
N SER A 658 46.70 9.00 16.45
CA SER A 658 47.57 8.23 15.55
C SER A 658 48.90 7.90 16.21
N GLU A 659 49.40 6.68 16.00
CA GLU A 659 50.83 6.42 15.80
C GLU A 659 51.00 5.45 14.63
N LYS A 660 51.71 5.96 13.61
CA LYS A 660 52.85 5.35 12.93
C LYS A 660 52.71 4.31 11.81
N ASP A 661 53.44 4.68 10.75
CA ASP A 661 54.31 3.89 9.89
C ASP A 661 53.71 3.26 8.62
N ASP A 662 53.95 3.98 7.52
CA ASP A 662 54.84 3.61 6.40
C ASP A 662 54.45 2.54 5.36
N GLU A 663 54.73 2.98 4.12
CA GLU A 663 55.22 2.26 2.93
C GLU A 663 54.22 1.66 1.92
N ASP A 664 54.26 2.33 0.74
CA ASP A 664 54.52 1.79 -0.60
C ASP A 664 53.55 0.76 -1.22
N MET A 665 52.76 1.15 -2.23
CA MET A 665 53.10 1.25 -3.66
C MET A 665 53.00 -0.08 -4.44
N ILE A 666 52.27 0.02 -5.56
CA ILE A 666 52.35 -0.75 -6.82
C ILE A 666 51.19 -1.72 -7.13
N ASP A 667 50.42 -1.29 -8.14
CA ASP A 667 49.58 -2.07 -9.07
C ASP A 667 50.36 -3.19 -9.78
N VAL A 668 49.66 -4.25 -10.19
CA VAL A 668 49.60 -4.76 -11.59
C VAL A 668 48.90 -6.12 -11.59
N ASP A 669 47.72 -6.11 -12.19
CA ASP A 669 47.15 -7.01 -13.20
C ASP A 669 47.42 -8.53 -13.29
N GLU A 670 46.34 -9.15 -13.81
CA GLU A 670 46.23 -10.38 -14.59
C GLU A 670 46.15 -11.78 -13.93
N ALA A 671 44.90 -12.27 -13.95
CA ALA A 671 44.44 -13.46 -14.66
C ALA A 671 45.15 -14.81 -14.45
N LEU A 672 44.38 -15.78 -13.92
CA LEU A 672 44.01 -17.07 -14.53
C LEU A 672 43.77 -18.15 -13.45
N GLY A 673 42.75 -18.99 -13.68
CA GLY A 673 42.87 -20.42 -13.36
C GLY A 673 42.04 -21.00 -12.21
N TYR A 674 40.83 -21.46 -12.55
CA TYR A 674 40.32 -22.80 -12.25
C TYR A 674 40.46 -23.42 -10.83
N LYS A 675 39.26 -23.61 -10.24
CA LYS A 675 38.73 -24.83 -9.59
C LYS A 675 38.92 -25.06 -8.06
N PRO A 676 37.97 -25.83 -7.46
CA PRO A 676 37.48 -25.64 -6.10
C PRO A 676 38.15 -26.58 -5.09
N ILE A 677 38.12 -26.20 -3.81
CA ILE A 677 38.43 -27.10 -2.70
C ILE A 677 37.24 -27.18 -1.74
N ILE A 678 36.98 -28.43 -1.40
CA ILE A 678 35.94 -29.00 -0.56
C ILE A 678 36.14 -28.64 0.92
N ARG A 679 35.01 -28.45 1.61
CA ARG A 679 34.69 -28.67 3.05
C ARG A 679 35.86 -28.95 4.02
N GLN A 680 35.85 -28.20 5.11
CA GLN A 680 35.52 -28.77 6.43
C GLN A 680 34.40 -27.95 7.07
#